data_AF-A0A925HM79-F1
#
_entry.id   AF-A0A925HM79-F1
#
_cell.length_a   1.000
_cell.length_b   1.000
_cell.length_c   1.000
_cell.angle_alpha   90.00
_cell.angle_beta   90.00
_cell.angle_gamma   90.00
#
_symmetry.space_group_name_H-M   'P 1'
#
loop_
_entity.id
_entity.type
_entity.pdbx_description
1 polymer ?
#
loop_
_entity_poly.entity_id
_entity_poly.type
_entity_poly.pdbx_seq_one_letter_code
_entity_poly.pdbx_strand_id
1 'polypeptide(L)'
;MQSRTRTVFTSIVVLCFTIVFGTSPLLAEPSPATGPLSVHPTNPRYFADPTGRAVYLTGSHTWSNLQDGETSAFNYTSYLGLLQANNHNFIRLWISESPQADAGLTPAPGFTGSAPWYQRASPLPYARTGSGSAADGLPKFNLNQFNQAYFDRLRTRVIAARDRGMYVGIMLFNFRTAWNANESVSNRNVWRYHPYNSNNNVSGVNGDPSGDGNGEETHTLQVAAVTQAQEAYVRKVIDTVNDLDNVMYEVSNGDTVGDPAWQFHIINVIKSYEAGKPKQHLVGMTGAEQISNSLLFTNPGEWTSFSAMRYDSPSDPYTSNPPASDGTRISILDTDHLGYALFQKDPAFTRAWVWKSFTRGHHPILMEDSTDSSGWVAGRSAMGQTQSYASRMSLAGMTPLNTLSSTNYCLASAGQEYLVYQPANGPFTVNVVGGAYAYEWFNPVTGNIAGTGTIGAVGGDQSFTPPFSGPAVLYLKASGATLPATPPVVSPIGHWKLDDGNGLTVADASGNGLAGALVNRPVWTSGRLGGGLSLNGTNDYVQIPNPGPLSPQKLTLSLWVNPSSFANTNGSSMLANVGLRDGSDGYYGLAIDAAGKPVALLNIGDGEGSAFRLKGSALTVGQWSHLAMTYDNAMLKLYVDGVAAG
;
A
#
# COMPACT_ATOMS: atom_id res chain seq x y z
N MET A 1 35.87 -39.35 -13.34
CA MET A 1 37.13 -38.59 -13.52
C MET A 1 37.06 -37.94 -14.90
N GLN A 2 36.90 -36.64 -15.12
CA GLN A 2 37.48 -35.48 -14.45
C GLN A 2 36.41 -34.45 -14.06
N SER A 3 36.36 -34.14 -12.76
CA SER A 3 35.77 -32.92 -12.22
C SER A 3 36.67 -31.75 -12.63
N ARG A 4 36.17 -30.83 -13.46
CA ARG A 4 36.86 -29.54 -13.65
C ARG A 4 36.42 -28.59 -12.55
N THR A 5 37.31 -28.47 -11.58
CA THR A 5 37.34 -27.53 -10.46
C THR A 5 37.09 -26.10 -10.98
N ARG A 6 36.04 -25.43 -10.49
CA ARG A 6 35.87 -23.98 -10.64
C ARG A 6 36.67 -23.30 -9.53
N THR A 7 37.79 -22.68 -9.91
CA THR A 7 38.58 -21.82 -9.02
C THR A 7 38.59 -20.43 -9.62
N VAL A 8 38.00 -19.45 -8.93
CA VAL A 8 38.07 -18.00 -9.21
C VAL A 8 38.06 -17.28 -7.86
N PHE A 9 38.94 -16.31 -7.66
CA PHE A 9 39.17 -15.63 -6.37
C PHE A 9 38.49 -14.24 -6.29
N THR A 10 37.99 -13.91 -5.07
CA THR A 10 37.65 -12.60 -4.48
C THR A 10 36.43 -11.81 -5.02
N SER A 11 35.27 -12.18 -4.45
CA SER A 11 34.10 -11.44 -3.96
C SER A 11 33.38 -10.38 -4.81
N ILE A 12 32.08 -10.63 -4.98
CA ILE A 12 31.00 -9.75 -5.41
C ILE A 12 29.98 -9.85 -4.28
N VAL A 13 29.49 -8.73 -3.74
CA VAL A 13 28.27 -8.71 -2.90
C VAL A 13 27.09 -8.72 -3.88
N VAL A 14 26.17 -9.66 -3.76
CA VAL A 14 24.96 -9.74 -4.61
C VAL A 14 23.74 -9.59 -3.71
N LEU A 15 22.71 -8.84 -4.13
CA LEU A 15 21.31 -9.33 -4.23
C LEU A 15 20.18 -8.26 -4.14
N CYS A 16 19.27 -8.30 -5.12
CA CYS A 16 17.82 -8.67 -5.00
C CYS A 16 17.58 -9.78 -6.03
N PHE A 17 16.48 -10.52 -6.05
CA PHE A 17 16.24 -11.44 -7.17
C PHE A 17 14.74 -11.52 -7.39
N THR A 18 14.25 -10.85 -8.42
CA THR A 18 12.84 -10.81 -8.78
C THR A 18 12.72 -11.36 -10.19
N ILE A 19 11.94 -12.44 -10.35
CA ILE A 19 11.57 -12.93 -11.68
C ILE A 19 10.08 -12.61 -11.90
N VAL A 20 9.80 -11.52 -12.62
CA VAL A 20 8.42 -11.03 -12.88
C VAL A 20 7.90 -11.57 -14.20
N PHE A 21 6.67 -12.11 -14.21
CA PHE A 21 6.01 -12.65 -15.40
C PHE A 21 4.62 -12.10 -15.60
N GLY A 22 4.43 -11.40 -16.72
CA GLY A 22 3.14 -11.01 -17.25
C GLY A 22 3.36 -10.42 -18.64
N THR A 23 2.34 -10.50 -19.51
CA THR A 23 2.29 -9.63 -20.68
C THR A 23 2.22 -8.20 -20.18
N SER A 24 3.36 -7.56 -20.02
CA SER A 24 3.43 -6.12 -19.95
C SER A 24 3.27 -5.62 -21.39
N PRO A 25 2.14 -5.00 -21.80
CA PRO A 25 2.36 -3.67 -22.34
C PRO A 25 3.21 -2.94 -21.29
N LEU A 26 4.20 -2.13 -21.67
CA LEU A 26 4.77 -1.14 -20.73
C LEU A 26 3.65 -0.75 -19.77
N LEU A 27 3.81 -0.95 -18.45
CA LEU A 27 2.87 -0.38 -17.49
C LEU A 27 2.69 1.04 -18.02
N ALA A 28 1.50 1.34 -18.55
CA ALA A 28 1.23 2.68 -19.01
C ALA A 28 1.58 3.51 -17.79
N GLU A 29 2.55 4.43 -17.93
CA GLU A 29 2.95 5.30 -16.82
C GLU A 29 1.66 5.72 -16.14
N PRO A 30 1.48 5.37 -14.85
CA PRO A 30 0.19 5.51 -14.20
C PRO A 30 -0.27 6.93 -14.44
N SER A 31 -1.41 7.08 -15.10
CA SER A 31 -1.90 8.40 -15.42
C SER A 31 -2.16 9.13 -14.11
N PRO A 32 -1.82 10.43 -14.01
CA PRO A 32 -2.08 11.17 -12.80
C PRO A 32 -3.54 11.06 -12.36
N ALA A 33 -3.78 11.01 -11.06
CA ALA A 33 -5.14 11.02 -10.52
C ALA A 33 -5.86 12.30 -10.97
N THR A 34 -7.12 12.17 -11.39
CA THR A 34 -7.94 13.27 -11.91
C THR A 34 -9.08 13.58 -10.95
N GLY A 35 -9.53 14.82 -10.87
CA GLY A 35 -10.49 15.22 -9.86
C GLY A 35 -10.86 16.71 -9.92
N PRO A 36 -11.41 17.28 -8.84
CA PRO A 36 -11.68 16.62 -7.57
C PRO A 36 -12.70 15.48 -7.72
N LEU A 37 -12.61 14.46 -6.86
CA LEU A 37 -13.66 13.44 -6.78
C LEU A 37 -14.97 14.03 -6.26
N SER A 38 -16.09 13.47 -6.69
CA SER A 38 -17.42 13.76 -6.18
C SER A 38 -18.13 12.49 -5.69
N VAL A 39 -19.26 12.61 -5.00
CA VAL A 39 -20.13 11.45 -4.72
C VAL A 39 -20.78 11.02 -6.03
N HIS A 40 -20.71 9.72 -6.38
CA HIS A 40 -21.25 9.26 -7.65
C HIS A 40 -22.78 9.44 -7.69
N PRO A 41 -23.34 10.11 -8.72
CA PRO A 41 -24.72 10.61 -8.69
C PRO A 41 -25.79 9.51 -8.71
N THR A 42 -25.50 8.34 -9.30
CA THR A 42 -26.44 7.20 -9.36
C THR A 42 -26.06 6.07 -8.42
N ASN A 43 -24.87 6.10 -7.82
CA ASN A 43 -24.41 5.04 -6.92
C ASN A 43 -23.53 5.63 -5.81
N PRO A 44 -24.13 6.23 -4.78
CA PRO A 44 -23.44 6.96 -3.71
C PRO A 44 -22.56 6.09 -2.79
N ARG A 45 -22.34 4.80 -3.12
CA ARG A 45 -21.29 3.97 -2.51
C ARG A 45 -19.90 4.31 -3.03
N TYR A 46 -19.82 4.84 -4.25
CA TYR A 46 -18.57 5.12 -4.94
C TYR A 46 -18.36 6.62 -5.13
N PHE A 47 -17.10 6.98 -5.37
CA PHE A 47 -16.74 8.29 -5.87
C PHE A 47 -16.99 8.38 -7.38
N ALA A 48 -17.06 9.59 -7.92
CA ALA A 48 -17.03 9.85 -9.36
C ALA A 48 -15.83 10.74 -9.71
N ASP A 49 -15.07 10.34 -10.72
CA ASP A 49 -14.09 11.22 -11.35
C ASP A 49 -14.79 12.27 -12.25
N PRO A 50 -14.08 13.28 -12.78
CA PRO A 50 -14.69 14.33 -13.61
C PRO A 50 -15.34 13.83 -14.91
N THR A 51 -15.05 12.59 -15.33
CA THR A 51 -15.71 11.97 -16.49
C THR A 51 -17.04 11.32 -16.14
N GLY A 52 -17.39 11.27 -14.85
CA GLY A 52 -18.57 10.59 -14.32
C GLY A 52 -18.36 9.09 -14.08
N ARG A 53 -17.12 8.59 -14.18
CA ARG A 53 -16.83 7.18 -13.92
C ARG A 53 -16.76 6.91 -12.42
N ALA A 54 -17.40 5.83 -11.99
CA ALA A 54 -17.30 5.34 -10.61
C ALA A 54 -15.86 4.96 -10.24
N VAL A 55 -15.37 5.50 -9.13
CA VAL A 55 -14.02 5.29 -8.61
C VAL A 55 -14.11 4.56 -7.26
N TYR A 56 -13.45 3.41 -7.21
CA TYR A 56 -13.15 2.66 -5.99
C TYR A 56 -11.77 3.06 -5.47
N LEU A 57 -11.65 3.29 -4.16
CA LEU A 57 -10.42 3.69 -3.50
C LEU A 57 -9.94 2.58 -2.58
N THR A 58 -8.67 2.23 -2.69
CA THR A 58 -8.03 1.25 -1.83
C THR A 58 -6.52 1.45 -1.80
N GLY A 59 -5.89 1.09 -0.68
CA GLY A 59 -4.45 1.14 -0.55
C GLY A 59 -3.96 0.97 0.88
N SER A 60 -2.77 1.44 1.19
CA SER A 60 -2.26 1.44 2.57
C SER A 60 -1.61 2.75 2.98
N HIS A 61 -1.56 3.00 4.29
CA HIS A 61 -0.97 4.18 4.90
C HIS A 61 -0.16 3.84 6.15
N THR A 62 0.65 4.79 6.61
CA THR A 62 1.57 4.62 7.74
C THR A 62 1.85 5.95 8.44
N TRP A 63 2.31 5.91 9.69
CA TRP A 63 2.46 7.10 10.54
C TRP A 63 3.40 8.18 9.98
N SER A 64 4.49 7.76 9.35
CA SER A 64 5.57 8.68 8.96
C SER A 64 5.37 9.33 7.59
N ASN A 65 4.23 9.07 6.94
CA ASN A 65 4.06 9.41 5.53
C ASN A 65 3.69 10.87 5.26
N LEU A 66 3.51 11.72 6.28
CA LEU A 66 3.61 13.19 6.16
C LEU A 66 4.67 13.79 7.10
N GLN A 67 4.67 13.41 8.38
CA GLN A 67 5.66 13.84 9.38
C GLN A 67 6.50 12.63 9.81
N ASP A 68 7.82 12.68 9.65
CA ASP A 68 8.68 11.49 9.72
C ASP A 68 9.81 11.54 10.74
N GLY A 69 10.00 12.66 11.43
CA GLY A 69 11.00 12.76 12.50
C GLY A 69 12.19 13.64 12.16
N GLU A 70 12.89 14.15 13.17
CA GLU A 70 14.15 14.89 12.99
C GLU A 70 15.38 13.96 12.75
N THR A 71 15.27 12.67 13.09
CA THR A 71 16.43 11.75 13.18
C THR A 71 16.58 10.77 12.00
N SER A 72 15.52 10.49 11.23
CA SER A 72 15.62 9.78 9.95
C SER A 72 14.45 10.11 9.03
N ALA A 73 14.74 10.57 7.81
CA ALA A 73 13.72 10.89 6.82
C ALA A 73 12.99 9.62 6.36
N PHE A 74 11.66 9.66 6.29
CA PHE A 74 10.86 8.58 5.73
C PHE A 74 11.06 8.56 4.21
N ASN A 75 11.38 7.39 3.67
CA ASN A 75 11.55 7.22 2.23
C ASN A 75 10.18 7.14 1.53
N TYR A 76 9.54 8.31 1.38
CA TYR A 76 8.22 8.44 0.78
C TYR A 76 8.15 7.93 -0.66
N THR A 77 9.23 8.10 -1.44
CA THR A 77 9.32 7.59 -2.82
C THR A 77 9.25 6.07 -2.87
N SER A 78 10.00 5.37 -2.02
CA SER A 78 9.96 3.91 -1.94
C SER A 78 8.61 3.41 -1.45
N TYR A 79 7.99 4.10 -0.48
CA TYR A 79 6.63 3.81 -0.05
C TYR A 79 5.62 3.92 -1.20
N LEU A 80 5.60 5.02 -1.95
CA LEU A 80 4.72 5.13 -3.13
C LEU A 80 5.02 4.08 -4.20
N GLY A 81 6.30 3.71 -4.37
CA GLY A 81 6.69 2.62 -5.26
C GLY A 81 6.11 1.25 -4.85
N LEU A 82 6.11 0.95 -3.55
CA LEU A 82 5.47 -0.26 -3.01
C LEU A 82 3.97 -0.27 -3.30
N LEU A 83 3.29 0.85 -3.07
CA LEU A 83 1.85 0.96 -3.31
C LEU A 83 1.50 0.85 -4.79
N GLN A 84 2.27 1.50 -5.67
CA GLN A 84 2.10 1.43 -7.11
C GLN A 84 2.33 0.00 -7.63
N ALA A 85 3.34 -0.70 -7.11
CA ALA A 85 3.58 -2.11 -7.44
C ALA A 85 2.43 -3.03 -7.00
N ASN A 86 1.65 -2.63 -5.99
CA ASN A 86 0.45 -3.33 -5.53
C ASN A 86 -0.83 -2.75 -6.14
N ASN A 87 -0.77 -1.90 -7.17
CA ASN A 87 -1.94 -1.33 -7.84
C ASN A 87 -2.90 -0.57 -6.89
N HIS A 88 -2.33 0.12 -5.91
CA HIS A 88 -3.09 0.98 -5.00
C HIS A 88 -3.33 2.36 -5.61
N ASN A 89 -4.44 2.98 -5.23
CA ASN A 89 -4.83 4.31 -5.72
C ASN A 89 -5.26 5.27 -4.61
N PHE A 90 -5.04 4.92 -3.34
CA PHE A 90 -5.43 5.76 -2.22
C PHE A 90 -4.47 5.64 -1.04
N ILE A 91 -4.14 6.77 -0.42
CA ILE A 91 -3.37 6.87 0.83
C ILE A 91 -4.03 7.89 1.76
N ARG A 92 -3.72 7.79 3.05
CA ARG A 92 -3.95 8.85 4.02
C ARG A 92 -2.61 9.45 4.44
N LEU A 93 -2.55 10.77 4.61
CA LEU A 93 -1.38 11.44 5.16
C LEU A 93 -1.56 11.63 6.65
N TRP A 94 -0.78 10.89 7.45
CA TRP A 94 -0.89 10.89 8.90
C TRP A 94 -0.23 12.10 9.54
N ILE A 95 -0.85 12.68 10.56
CA ILE A 95 -0.26 13.79 11.33
C ILE A 95 -0.11 13.48 12.83
N SER A 96 0.78 14.25 13.45
CA SER A 96 0.94 14.42 14.89
C SER A 96 0.80 15.91 15.23
N GLU A 97 -0.08 16.22 16.17
CA GLU A 97 -0.30 17.59 16.63
C GLU A 97 0.73 18.03 17.67
N SER A 98 1.24 17.07 18.45
CA SER A 98 2.37 17.26 19.35
C SER A 98 3.71 16.90 18.66
N PRO A 99 4.80 17.64 18.94
CA PRO A 99 6.12 17.33 18.37
C PRO A 99 6.73 16.08 19.00
N GLN A 100 6.39 15.75 20.24
CA GLN A 100 6.95 14.59 20.94
C GLN A 100 6.07 14.22 22.13
N ALA A 101 6.50 13.19 22.85
CA ALA A 101 5.90 12.73 24.10
C ALA A 101 6.98 12.39 25.15
N ASP A 102 6.62 12.23 26.42
CA ASP A 102 7.57 11.96 27.50
C ASP A 102 8.38 10.66 27.27
N ALA A 103 9.63 10.63 27.77
CA ALA A 103 10.52 9.48 27.64
C ALA A 103 10.00 8.24 28.40
N GLY A 104 9.83 7.10 27.70
CA GLY A 104 9.25 5.85 28.23
C GLY A 104 8.06 5.31 27.44
N LEU A 105 7.59 6.06 26.44
CA LEU A 105 6.43 5.77 25.60
C LEU A 105 6.63 4.71 24.49
N THR A 106 7.46 3.69 24.72
CA THR A 106 7.70 2.63 23.73
C THR A 106 7.30 1.24 24.23
N PRO A 107 6.32 0.57 23.59
CA PRO A 107 5.32 1.06 22.63
C PRO A 107 4.00 1.47 23.31
N ALA A 108 3.08 2.11 22.56
CA ALA A 108 1.70 2.26 23.03
C ALA A 108 0.98 0.89 23.15
N PRO A 109 -0.01 0.70 24.05
CA PRO A 109 -0.79 -0.54 24.09
C PRO A 109 -1.47 -0.75 22.75
N GLY A 110 -1.35 -1.95 22.17
CA GLY A 110 -1.80 -2.27 20.81
C GLY A 110 -0.73 -2.12 19.72
N PHE A 111 0.46 -1.62 20.05
CA PHE A 111 1.55 -1.44 19.09
C PHE A 111 2.62 -2.53 19.25
N THR A 112 2.78 -3.34 18.20
CA THR A 112 3.82 -4.38 18.06
C THR A 112 4.88 -3.93 17.06
N GLY A 113 5.63 -2.87 17.39
CA GLY A 113 6.73 -2.35 16.58
C GLY A 113 7.82 -1.72 17.44
N SER A 114 9.08 -1.84 17.02
CA SER A 114 10.27 -1.32 17.73
C SER A 114 10.59 0.16 17.41
N ALA A 115 9.81 0.81 16.54
CA ALA A 115 10.07 2.17 16.07
C ALA A 115 9.22 3.21 16.82
N PRO A 116 9.84 4.13 17.59
CA PRO A 116 9.15 5.23 18.24
C PRO A 116 8.86 6.36 17.25
N TRP A 117 7.73 6.30 16.53
CA TRP A 117 7.31 7.41 15.66
C TRP A 117 7.08 8.73 16.43
N TYR A 118 6.90 8.64 17.75
CA TYR A 118 6.70 9.77 18.65
C TYR A 118 7.96 10.54 19.06
N GLN A 119 9.16 10.13 18.65
CA GLN A 119 10.34 10.72 19.28
C GLN A 119 10.57 12.19 18.91
N ARG A 120 10.22 12.67 17.69
CA ARG A 120 10.20 14.11 17.30
C ARG A 120 9.46 14.37 15.98
N ALA A 121 8.13 14.39 15.94
CA ALA A 121 7.36 14.73 14.74
C ALA A 121 7.78 16.09 14.15
N SER A 122 8.14 16.08 12.87
CA SER A 122 8.64 17.26 12.16
C SER A 122 8.37 17.15 10.65
N PRO A 123 8.17 18.27 9.96
CA PRO A 123 7.87 19.60 10.51
C PRO A 123 6.49 19.63 11.17
N LEU A 124 6.23 20.58 12.09
CA LEU A 124 4.89 20.89 12.60
C LEU A 124 4.28 22.11 11.86
N PRO A 125 2.95 22.31 11.89
CA PRO A 125 2.28 23.41 11.18
C PRO A 125 2.67 24.83 11.62
N TYR A 126 2.98 25.03 12.90
CA TYR A 126 3.27 26.35 13.48
C TYR A 126 4.77 26.63 13.58
N ALA A 127 5.15 27.89 13.33
CA ALA A 127 6.53 28.33 13.40
C ALA A 127 7.00 28.44 14.86
N ARG A 128 8.26 28.08 15.11
CA ARG A 128 8.94 28.22 16.40
C ARG A 128 9.73 29.53 16.47
N THR A 129 9.03 30.65 16.40
CA THR A 129 9.60 32.02 16.42
C THR A 129 9.36 32.75 17.74
N GLY A 130 8.66 32.13 18.69
CA GLY A 130 8.35 32.72 19.99
C GLY A 130 9.56 32.79 20.93
N SER A 131 9.57 33.80 21.79
CA SER A 131 10.58 33.94 22.85
C SER A 131 10.42 32.87 23.94
N GLY A 132 11.54 32.45 24.53
CA GLY A 132 11.59 31.44 25.59
C GLY A 132 11.53 30.01 25.05
N SER A 133 11.65 29.05 25.96
CA SER A 133 11.67 27.62 25.62
C SER A 133 10.29 26.99 25.85
N ALA A 134 9.85 26.17 24.89
CA ALA A 134 8.77 25.21 25.05
C ALA A 134 9.26 23.98 25.85
N ALA A 135 8.33 23.09 26.20
CA ALA A 135 8.61 21.91 27.03
C ALA A 135 9.62 20.92 26.41
N ASP A 136 9.82 20.96 25.09
CA ASP A 136 10.81 20.16 24.35
C ASP A 136 12.19 20.83 24.26
N GLY A 137 12.35 22.03 24.85
CA GLY A 137 13.59 22.80 24.85
C GLY A 137 13.82 23.67 23.61
N LEU A 138 12.95 23.60 22.60
CA LEU A 138 13.00 24.46 21.41
C LEU A 138 12.26 25.79 21.66
N PRO A 139 12.41 26.81 20.78
CA PRO A 139 11.64 28.03 20.92
C PRO A 139 10.13 27.76 20.92
N LYS A 140 9.39 28.57 21.68
CA LYS A 140 7.93 28.51 21.74
C LYS A 140 7.29 28.73 20.37
N PHE A 141 6.13 28.12 20.16
CA PHE A 141 5.33 28.31 18.95
C PHE A 141 4.75 29.72 18.90
N ASN A 142 4.69 30.29 17.70
CA ASN A 142 3.85 31.43 17.38
C ASN A 142 2.68 30.94 16.52
N LEU A 143 1.50 30.80 17.12
CA LEU A 143 0.31 30.25 16.46
C LEU A 143 -0.26 31.19 15.38
N ASN A 144 0.22 32.44 15.33
CA ASN A 144 -0.12 33.40 14.27
C ASN A 144 0.85 33.31 13.07
N GLN A 145 1.85 32.42 13.11
CA GLN A 145 2.83 32.22 12.05
C GLN A 145 2.96 30.75 11.69
N PHE A 146 2.73 30.44 10.42
CA PHE A 146 2.87 29.09 9.89
C PHE A 146 4.32 28.74 9.55
N ASN A 147 4.68 27.48 9.78
CA ASN A 147 5.93 26.90 9.32
C ASN A 147 5.80 26.46 7.87
N GLN A 148 6.35 27.25 6.94
CA GLN A 148 6.21 27.00 5.50
C GLN A 148 6.74 25.61 5.08
N ALA A 149 7.75 25.06 5.76
CA ALA A 149 8.30 23.73 5.45
C ALA A 149 7.27 22.59 5.62
N TYR A 150 6.30 22.74 6.53
CA TYR A 150 5.19 21.78 6.67
C TYR A 150 4.31 21.76 5.41
N PHE A 151 3.92 22.95 4.94
CA PHE A 151 3.04 23.11 3.79
C PHE A 151 3.73 22.75 2.47
N ASP A 152 5.03 23.07 2.34
CA ASP A 152 5.84 22.64 1.20
C ASP A 152 5.93 21.11 1.13
N ARG A 153 6.12 20.45 2.28
CA ARG A 153 6.14 18.98 2.36
C ARG A 153 4.78 18.38 2.03
N LEU A 154 3.70 18.90 2.62
CA LEU A 154 2.33 18.47 2.34
C LEU A 154 2.07 18.51 0.82
N ARG A 155 2.29 19.68 0.19
CA ARG A 155 2.08 19.87 -1.24
C ARG A 155 2.92 18.90 -2.07
N THR A 156 4.21 18.78 -1.75
CA THR A 156 5.13 17.90 -2.49
C THR A 156 4.70 16.43 -2.42
N ARG A 157 4.27 15.95 -1.23
CA ARG A 157 3.81 14.57 -1.06
C ARG A 157 2.49 14.31 -1.79
N VAL A 158 1.54 15.25 -1.74
CA VAL A 158 0.27 15.15 -2.50
C VAL A 158 0.52 15.10 -4.01
N ILE A 159 1.41 15.94 -4.54
CA ILE A 159 1.80 15.93 -5.96
C ILE A 159 2.47 14.60 -6.34
N ALA A 160 3.40 14.11 -5.54
CA ALA A 160 4.09 12.85 -5.83
C ALA A 160 3.14 11.63 -5.84
N ALA A 161 2.10 11.63 -5.01
CA ALA A 161 1.03 10.64 -5.04
C ALA A 161 0.12 10.81 -6.27
N ARG A 162 -0.25 12.06 -6.60
CA ARG A 162 -1.06 12.39 -7.79
C ARG A 162 -0.44 11.81 -9.04
N ASP A 163 0.85 12.10 -9.24
CA ASP A 163 1.59 11.71 -10.44
C ASP A 163 1.74 10.20 -10.59
N ARG A 164 1.39 9.42 -9.55
CA ARG A 164 1.32 7.95 -9.55
C ARG A 164 -0.11 7.41 -9.57
N GLY A 165 -1.11 8.26 -9.83
CA GLY A 165 -2.51 7.86 -9.90
C GLY A 165 -3.19 7.67 -8.54
N MET A 166 -2.63 8.20 -7.45
CA MET A 166 -3.16 8.02 -6.10
C MET A 166 -3.89 9.27 -5.57
N TYR A 167 -5.06 9.05 -5.00
CA TYR A 167 -5.80 10.02 -4.18
C TYR A 167 -5.26 10.05 -2.75
N VAL A 168 -5.41 11.20 -2.10
CA VAL A 168 -4.83 11.48 -0.79
C VAL A 168 -5.90 12.01 0.15
N GLY A 169 -6.17 11.26 1.22
CA GLY A 169 -6.86 11.75 2.39
C GLY A 169 -5.89 12.56 3.26
N ILE A 170 -6.09 13.87 3.36
CA ILE A 170 -5.30 14.74 4.23
C ILE A 170 -5.98 14.77 5.60
N MET A 171 -5.35 14.13 6.58
CA MET A 171 -5.77 14.15 7.98
C MET A 171 -5.41 15.49 8.60
N LEU A 172 -6.42 16.24 9.06
CA LEU A 172 -6.23 17.59 9.58
C LEU A 172 -5.88 17.60 11.07
N PHE A 173 -6.45 16.68 11.84
CA PHE A 173 -6.27 16.54 13.29
C PHE A 173 -6.04 15.08 13.67
N ASN A 174 -5.48 14.83 14.86
CA ASN A 174 -5.25 13.50 15.40
C ASN A 174 -5.35 13.53 16.92
N PHE A 175 -6.55 13.22 17.41
CA PHE A 175 -6.89 13.27 18.83
C PHE A 175 -5.94 12.49 19.73
N ARG A 176 -5.48 11.31 19.30
CA ARG A 176 -4.56 10.49 20.10
C ARG A 176 -3.17 11.13 20.30
N THR A 177 -2.88 12.22 19.59
CA THR A 177 -1.64 13.02 19.71
C THR A 177 -1.86 14.37 20.42
N ALA A 178 -3.12 14.72 20.73
CA ALA A 178 -3.52 15.86 21.55
C ALA A 178 -3.88 15.42 22.99
N TRP A 179 -4.50 14.25 23.12
CA TRP A 179 -5.01 13.66 24.36
C TRP A 179 -4.01 12.75 25.08
N ASN A 180 -3.99 12.82 26.42
CA ASN A 180 -3.23 11.92 27.30
C ASN A 180 -3.83 10.48 27.31
N ALA A 181 -3.46 9.67 26.32
CA ALA A 181 -4.14 8.40 25.99
C ALA A 181 -4.05 7.27 27.03
N ASN A 182 -3.62 7.51 28.28
CA ASN A 182 -3.83 6.50 29.32
C ASN A 182 -3.76 7.04 30.76
N GLU A 183 -4.92 7.26 31.39
CA GLU A 183 -5.02 7.49 32.84
C GLU A 183 -4.41 6.35 33.67
N SER A 184 -4.28 5.14 33.09
CA SER A 184 -3.73 3.97 33.78
C SER A 184 -2.21 3.82 33.69
N VAL A 185 -1.50 4.68 32.96
CA VAL A 185 -0.04 4.60 32.80
C VAL A 185 0.60 5.96 33.10
N SER A 186 1.30 6.05 34.23
CA SER A 186 2.07 7.24 34.59
C SER A 186 3.14 7.56 33.52
N ASN A 187 3.36 8.86 33.23
CA ASN A 187 4.32 9.39 32.25
C ASN A 187 3.96 9.24 30.76
N ARG A 188 2.68 9.37 30.39
CA ARG A 188 2.16 9.34 29.00
C ARG A 188 1.71 10.70 28.43
N ASN A 189 2.31 11.81 28.87
CA ASN A 189 1.76 13.12 28.54
C ASN A 189 2.26 13.65 27.17
N VAL A 190 1.40 13.60 26.14
CA VAL A 190 1.60 14.30 24.85
C VAL A 190 1.21 15.78 24.93
N TRP A 191 0.16 16.09 25.70
CA TRP A 191 -0.37 17.44 25.90
C TRP A 191 0.69 18.46 26.37
N ARG A 192 1.63 18.00 27.20
CA ARG A 192 2.78 18.76 27.70
C ARG A 192 3.56 19.46 26.59
N TYR A 193 3.64 18.86 25.40
CA TYR A 193 4.41 19.36 24.26
C TYR A 193 3.54 20.04 23.20
N HIS A 194 2.22 19.99 23.34
CA HIS A 194 1.27 20.45 22.35
C HIS A 194 1.40 21.96 22.08
N PRO A 195 1.28 22.43 20.82
CA PRO A 195 1.36 23.86 20.49
C PRO A 195 0.33 24.74 21.22
N TYR A 196 -0.87 24.21 21.51
CA TYR A 196 -1.92 24.94 22.24
C TYR A 196 -1.79 24.88 23.76
N ASN A 197 -0.82 24.14 24.30
CA ASN A 197 -0.48 24.26 25.71
C ASN A 197 0.07 25.66 25.98
N SER A 198 -0.46 26.34 27.00
CA SER A 198 -0.12 27.73 27.33
C SER A 198 1.37 27.93 27.65
N ASN A 199 2.08 26.87 28.05
CA ASN A 199 3.53 26.91 28.27
C ASN A 199 4.34 26.87 26.97
N ASN A 200 3.77 26.39 25.87
CA ASN A 200 4.51 26.14 24.62
C ASN A 200 4.34 27.21 23.55
N ASN A 201 3.43 28.17 23.73
CA ASN A 201 3.21 29.23 22.75
C ASN A 201 3.36 30.63 23.35
N VAL A 202 3.59 31.61 22.47
CA VAL A 202 3.62 33.06 22.80
C VAL A 202 2.34 33.79 22.39
N SER A 203 1.37 33.07 21.84
CA SER A 203 0.13 33.64 21.27
C SER A 203 -0.97 33.82 22.31
N GLY A 204 -0.73 33.46 23.58
CA GLY A 204 -1.69 33.58 24.67
C GLY A 204 -2.81 32.52 24.63
N VAL A 205 -2.65 31.47 23.83
CA VAL A 205 -3.63 30.38 23.73
C VAL A 205 -3.44 29.42 24.90
N ASN A 206 -4.53 29.15 25.62
CA ASN A 206 -4.60 28.08 26.62
C ASN A 206 -5.64 27.05 26.19
N GLY A 207 -5.19 25.93 25.62
CA GLY A 207 -6.08 24.84 25.21
C GLY A 207 -6.51 23.88 26.32
N ASP A 208 -6.17 24.17 27.57
CA ASP A 208 -6.57 23.42 28.77
C ASP A 208 -7.05 24.43 29.85
N PRO A 209 -8.25 25.01 29.67
CA PRO A 209 -8.82 25.95 30.63
C PRO A 209 -9.28 25.27 31.93
N SER A 210 -9.56 23.96 31.91
CA SER A 210 -9.97 23.19 33.09
C SER A 210 -8.78 22.93 34.04
N GLY A 211 -7.56 22.87 33.50
CA GLY A 211 -6.33 22.64 34.25
C GLY A 211 -6.15 21.17 34.64
N ASP A 212 -6.78 20.24 33.94
CA ASP A 212 -6.70 18.81 34.21
C ASP A 212 -5.46 18.15 33.59
N GLY A 213 -4.77 18.84 32.68
CA GLY A 213 -3.55 18.38 32.03
C GLY A 213 -3.76 17.48 30.82
N ASN A 214 -4.97 17.41 30.23
CA ASN A 214 -5.30 16.50 29.14
C ASN A 214 -5.60 17.16 27.78
N GLY A 215 -5.82 18.48 27.72
CA GLY A 215 -5.92 19.24 26.46
C GLY A 215 -7.11 18.90 25.57
N GLU A 216 -8.09 18.20 26.11
CA GLU A 216 -9.28 17.65 25.45
C GLU A 216 -10.11 18.77 24.80
N GLU A 217 -10.12 19.94 25.43
CA GLU A 217 -10.86 21.12 25.00
C GLU A 217 -10.39 21.65 23.65
N THR A 218 -9.19 21.26 23.21
CA THR A 218 -8.70 21.63 21.87
C THR A 218 -9.48 20.99 20.74
N HIS A 219 -10.20 19.89 20.99
CA HIS A 219 -11.11 19.25 20.03
C HIS A 219 -12.58 19.54 20.39
N THR A 220 -12.82 20.73 20.93
CA THR A 220 -14.16 21.27 21.24
C THR A 220 -14.31 22.70 20.72
N LEU A 221 -15.51 23.26 20.80
CA LEU A 221 -15.76 24.68 20.52
C LEU A 221 -15.67 25.58 21.76
N GLN A 222 -15.23 25.06 22.91
CA GLN A 222 -15.22 25.80 24.17
C GLN A 222 -14.14 26.89 24.21
N VAL A 223 -13.01 26.67 23.53
CA VAL A 223 -11.86 27.59 23.55
C VAL A 223 -11.76 28.32 22.21
N ALA A 224 -12.42 29.48 22.12
CA ALA A 224 -12.49 30.28 20.89
C ALA A 224 -11.13 30.58 20.25
N ALA A 225 -10.08 30.81 21.06
CA ALA A 225 -8.74 31.06 20.54
C ALA A 225 -8.12 29.82 19.87
N VAL A 226 -8.41 28.62 20.36
CA VAL A 226 -8.01 27.36 19.71
C VAL A 226 -8.78 27.16 18.42
N THR A 227 -10.10 27.35 18.44
CA THR A 227 -10.93 27.25 17.23
C THR A 227 -10.46 28.20 16.14
N GLN A 228 -10.11 29.45 16.48
CA GLN A 228 -9.56 30.42 15.53
C GLN A 228 -8.22 29.97 14.92
N ALA A 229 -7.31 29.41 15.74
CA ALA A 229 -6.04 28.88 15.25
C ALA A 229 -6.24 27.67 14.33
N GLN A 230 -7.13 26.73 14.69
CA GLN A 230 -7.50 25.57 13.88
C GLN A 230 -8.13 25.99 12.54
N GLU A 231 -9.06 26.95 12.54
CA GLU A 231 -9.64 27.49 11.31
C GLU A 231 -8.57 28.10 10.40
N ALA A 232 -7.64 28.89 10.96
CA ALA A 232 -6.55 29.46 10.19
C ALA A 232 -5.66 28.37 9.59
N TYR A 233 -5.34 27.33 10.36
CA TYR A 233 -4.58 26.18 9.89
C TYR A 233 -5.29 25.43 8.76
N VAL A 234 -6.58 25.13 8.91
CA VAL A 234 -7.40 24.46 7.89
C VAL A 234 -7.45 25.29 6.61
N ARG A 235 -7.66 26.62 6.71
CA ARG A 235 -7.62 27.52 5.54
C ARG A 235 -6.26 27.50 4.84
N LYS A 236 -5.15 27.48 5.60
CA LYS A 236 -3.79 27.40 5.05
C LYS A 236 -3.53 26.04 4.39
N VAL A 237 -4.03 24.93 4.93
CA VAL A 237 -3.99 23.61 4.28
C VAL A 237 -4.72 23.68 2.94
N ILE A 238 -5.97 24.18 2.92
CA ILE A 238 -6.76 24.33 1.70
C ILE A 238 -6.02 25.17 0.67
N ASP A 239 -5.52 26.36 1.04
CA ASP A 239 -4.77 27.23 0.14
C ASP A 239 -3.51 26.58 -0.43
N THR A 240 -2.95 25.59 0.27
CA THR A 240 -1.74 24.86 -0.12
C THR A 240 -2.03 23.79 -1.17
N VAL A 241 -3.24 23.22 -1.22
CA VAL A 241 -3.55 22.03 -2.03
C VAL A 241 -4.81 22.15 -2.90
N ASN A 242 -5.59 23.22 -2.79
CA ASN A 242 -6.89 23.34 -3.44
C ASN A 242 -6.83 23.23 -4.96
N ASP A 243 -5.72 23.55 -5.61
CA ASP A 243 -5.55 23.41 -7.05
C ASP A 243 -5.26 21.97 -7.51
N LEU A 244 -5.02 21.02 -6.59
CA LEU A 244 -4.65 19.64 -6.89
C LEU A 244 -5.89 18.77 -7.11
N ASP A 245 -5.78 17.74 -7.97
CA ASP A 245 -6.92 16.90 -8.38
C ASP A 245 -7.25 15.78 -7.39
N ASN A 246 -6.25 15.36 -6.62
CA ASN A 246 -6.24 14.09 -5.93
C ASN A 246 -6.44 14.24 -4.41
N VAL A 247 -7.12 15.29 -3.98
CA VAL A 247 -7.28 15.65 -2.56
C VAL A 247 -8.66 15.26 -2.03
N MET A 248 -8.66 14.73 -0.81
CA MET A 248 -9.83 14.60 0.07
C MET A 248 -9.40 15.00 1.48
N TYR A 249 -10.31 15.52 2.29
CA TYR A 249 -10.00 15.87 3.68
C TYR A 249 -10.57 14.85 4.64
N GLU A 250 -9.77 14.47 5.64
CA GLU A 250 -10.18 13.75 6.83
C GLU A 250 -10.10 14.73 8.01
N VAL A 251 -11.21 14.93 8.72
CA VAL A 251 -11.25 15.89 9.83
C VAL A 251 -10.25 15.49 10.91
N SER A 252 -10.34 14.26 11.43
CA SER A 252 -9.46 13.84 12.48
C SER A 252 -9.37 12.34 12.62
N ASN A 253 -8.22 11.83 13.07
CA ASN A 253 -8.06 10.44 13.44
C ASN A 253 -8.48 10.14 14.87
N GLY A 254 -9.54 9.34 15.02
CA GLY A 254 -9.84 8.70 16.30
C GLY A 254 -10.21 9.67 17.42
N ASP A 255 -10.78 10.84 17.07
CA ASP A 255 -11.43 11.73 18.04
C ASP A 255 -12.49 10.97 18.81
N THR A 256 -12.38 10.90 20.14
CA THR A 256 -13.56 10.63 20.96
C THR A 256 -14.45 11.85 20.86
N VAL A 257 -15.74 11.71 21.16
CA VAL A 257 -16.69 12.81 21.01
C VAL A 257 -16.49 13.86 22.10
N GLY A 258 -15.40 14.64 22.02
CA GLY A 258 -15.53 16.08 22.18
C GLY A 258 -16.65 16.54 21.25
N ASP A 259 -17.48 17.48 21.74
CA ASP A 259 -18.72 17.95 21.11
C ASP A 259 -18.73 17.71 19.58
N PRO A 260 -19.59 16.84 19.02
CA PRO A 260 -19.57 16.54 17.57
C PRO A 260 -19.78 17.81 16.74
N ALA A 261 -20.31 18.88 17.36
CA ALA A 261 -20.33 20.21 16.79
C ALA A 261 -18.93 20.70 16.36
N TRP A 262 -17.84 20.33 17.03
CA TRP A 262 -16.47 20.70 16.61
C TRP A 262 -16.10 20.06 15.27
N GLN A 263 -16.24 18.74 15.11
CA GLN A 263 -15.96 18.11 13.81
C GLN A 263 -16.91 18.64 12.72
N PHE A 264 -18.19 18.85 13.05
CA PHE A 264 -19.15 19.41 12.10
C PHE A 264 -18.79 20.85 11.73
N HIS A 265 -18.30 21.64 12.68
CA HIS A 265 -17.79 22.98 12.46
C HIS A 265 -16.61 22.97 11.50
N ILE A 266 -15.61 22.11 11.73
CA ILE A 266 -14.46 21.98 10.82
C ILE A 266 -14.90 21.59 9.40
N ILE A 267 -15.82 20.64 9.25
CA ILE A 267 -16.39 20.27 7.94
C ILE A 267 -17.04 21.49 7.27
N ASN A 268 -17.84 22.24 8.02
CA ASN A 268 -18.52 23.43 7.49
C ASN A 268 -17.53 24.56 7.15
N VAL A 269 -16.45 24.72 7.90
CA VAL A 269 -15.36 25.67 7.59
C VAL A 269 -14.70 25.30 6.27
N ILE A 270 -14.37 24.02 6.05
CA ILE A 270 -13.77 23.54 4.78
C ILE A 270 -14.71 23.85 3.62
N LYS A 271 -15.97 23.41 3.72
CA LYS A 271 -16.98 23.60 2.67
C LYS A 271 -17.22 25.07 2.35
N SER A 272 -17.36 25.90 3.38
CA SER A 272 -17.60 27.34 3.21
C SER A 272 -16.39 28.06 2.61
N TYR A 273 -15.17 27.67 2.99
CA TYR A 273 -13.95 28.27 2.45
C TYR A 273 -13.69 27.83 1.01
N GLU A 274 -13.88 26.53 0.68
CA GLU A 274 -13.72 26.02 -0.68
C GLU A 274 -14.84 26.46 -1.64
N ALA A 275 -16.02 26.87 -1.16
CA ALA A 275 -17.08 27.42 -2.01
C ALA A 275 -16.62 28.66 -2.82
N GLY A 276 -15.63 29.39 -2.32
CA GLY A 276 -14.99 30.52 -3.02
C GLY A 276 -13.73 30.16 -3.81
N LYS A 277 -13.43 28.87 -3.98
CA LYS A 277 -12.17 28.37 -4.59
C LYS A 277 -12.43 27.59 -5.88
N PRO A 278 -11.39 27.36 -6.72
CA PRO A 278 -11.55 26.62 -7.97
C PRO A 278 -12.03 25.17 -7.83
N LYS A 279 -11.69 24.49 -6.73
CA LYS A 279 -12.10 23.10 -6.48
C LYS A 279 -12.77 22.95 -5.12
N GLN A 280 -13.71 22.01 -5.06
CA GLN A 280 -14.38 21.59 -3.83
C GLN A 280 -14.09 20.10 -3.64
N HIS A 281 -13.36 19.78 -2.59
CA HIS A 281 -12.95 18.42 -2.26
C HIS A 281 -13.90 17.80 -1.23
N LEU A 282 -14.00 16.48 -1.28
CA LEU A 282 -14.83 15.73 -0.35
C LEU A 282 -14.22 15.73 1.05
N VAL A 283 -15.08 15.85 2.06
CA VAL A 283 -14.68 15.88 3.46
C VAL A 283 -15.25 14.65 4.16
N GLY A 284 -14.45 14.02 5.01
CA GLY A 284 -14.88 12.85 5.77
C GLY A 284 -14.59 12.96 7.25
N MET A 285 -15.39 12.22 8.00
CA MET A 285 -15.31 12.06 9.44
C MET A 285 -15.08 10.58 9.74
N THR A 286 -14.11 10.26 10.59
CA THR A 286 -13.76 8.87 10.91
C THR A 286 -14.12 8.54 12.35
N GLY A 287 -14.41 7.26 12.60
CA GLY A 287 -14.84 6.75 13.90
C GLY A 287 -13.66 6.50 14.83
N ALA A 288 -13.95 6.51 16.13
CA ALA A 288 -13.04 6.10 17.17
C ALA A 288 -13.64 4.95 17.99
N GLU A 289 -12.82 4.32 18.83
CA GLU A 289 -13.34 3.50 19.93
C GLU A 289 -14.31 4.38 20.75
N GLN A 290 -15.46 3.83 21.16
CA GLN A 290 -16.55 4.52 21.86
C GLN A 290 -17.47 5.42 21.00
N ILE A 291 -17.17 5.65 19.72
CA ILE A 291 -18.13 6.27 18.79
C ILE A 291 -19.11 5.23 18.27
N SER A 292 -20.41 5.50 18.40
CA SER A 292 -21.41 4.72 17.67
C SER A 292 -21.33 5.06 16.19
N ASN A 293 -21.20 4.05 15.33
CA ASN A 293 -21.28 4.22 13.88
C ASN A 293 -22.57 4.93 13.42
N SER A 294 -23.63 4.95 14.24
CA SER A 294 -24.85 5.72 13.97
C SER A 294 -24.60 7.24 13.85
N LEU A 295 -23.70 7.81 14.65
CA LEU A 295 -23.34 9.23 14.60
C LEU A 295 -22.64 9.60 13.28
N LEU A 296 -21.83 8.68 12.75
CA LEU A 296 -21.14 8.88 11.47
C LEU A 296 -22.10 9.03 10.29
N PHE A 297 -23.35 8.56 10.40
CA PHE A 297 -24.35 8.81 9.36
C PHE A 297 -24.92 10.22 9.39
N THR A 298 -24.85 10.95 10.52
CA THR A 298 -25.43 12.29 10.65
C THR A 298 -24.45 13.41 10.31
N ASN A 299 -23.17 13.10 10.15
CA ASN A 299 -22.14 14.09 9.87
C ASN A 299 -22.37 14.79 8.51
N PRO A 300 -22.01 16.08 8.38
CA PRO A 300 -22.24 16.86 7.16
C PRO A 300 -21.27 16.53 6.02
N GLY A 301 -20.22 15.74 6.23
CA GLY A 301 -19.27 15.30 5.19
C GLY A 301 -19.84 14.22 4.27
N GLU A 302 -19.09 13.84 3.24
CA GLU A 302 -19.53 12.92 2.18
C GLU A 302 -19.12 11.47 2.41
N TRP A 303 -18.03 11.24 3.13
CA TRP A 303 -17.50 9.89 3.38
C TRP A 303 -17.18 9.67 4.86
N THR A 304 -17.08 8.40 5.26
CA THR A 304 -16.75 8.04 6.64
C THR A 304 -15.92 6.77 6.72
N SER A 305 -15.25 6.61 7.86
CA SER A 305 -14.69 5.33 8.29
C SER A 305 -15.34 4.87 9.56
N PHE A 306 -16.01 3.71 9.48
CA PHE A 306 -16.62 3.07 10.64
C PHE A 306 -15.56 2.47 11.54
N SER A 307 -15.83 2.47 12.85
CA SER A 307 -14.98 1.85 13.86
C SER A 307 -15.55 0.51 14.32
N ALA A 308 -14.66 -0.34 14.82
CA ALA A 308 -15.04 -1.52 15.56
C ALA A 308 -15.55 -1.11 16.95
N MET A 309 -16.56 -1.81 17.45
CA MET A 309 -17.00 -1.66 18.85
C MET A 309 -15.88 -2.06 19.82
N ARG A 310 -15.06 -3.03 19.42
CA ARG A 310 -13.86 -3.44 20.11
C ARG A 310 -12.71 -3.55 19.13
N TYR A 311 -11.72 -2.69 19.28
CA TYR A 311 -10.51 -2.70 18.46
C TYR A 311 -9.76 -4.03 18.56
N ASP A 312 -9.15 -4.45 17.45
CA ASP A 312 -8.40 -5.71 17.32
C ASP A 312 -9.24 -6.96 17.69
N SER A 313 -10.55 -6.90 17.48
CA SER A 313 -11.46 -8.01 17.81
C SER A 313 -11.97 -8.74 16.57
N PRO A 314 -11.70 -10.05 16.40
CA PRO A 314 -12.21 -10.83 15.26
C PRO A 314 -13.71 -11.12 15.36
N SER A 315 -14.37 -10.84 16.49
CA SER A 315 -15.82 -10.99 16.64
C SER A 315 -16.60 -9.75 16.21
N ASP A 316 -15.91 -8.62 15.96
CA ASP A 316 -16.57 -7.42 15.48
C ASP A 316 -17.06 -7.61 14.03
N PRO A 317 -18.27 -7.14 13.68
CA PRO A 317 -18.76 -7.25 12.32
C PRO A 317 -17.86 -6.53 11.31
N TYR A 318 -17.37 -5.33 11.60
CA TYR A 318 -16.55 -4.57 10.65
C TYR A 318 -15.13 -5.14 10.44
N THR A 319 -14.61 -5.92 11.39
CA THR A 319 -13.29 -6.58 11.25
C THR A 319 -13.36 -7.89 10.48
N SER A 320 -14.46 -8.66 10.58
CA SER A 320 -14.51 -10.05 10.09
C SER A 320 -15.55 -10.30 8.99
N ASN A 321 -16.66 -9.55 9.01
CA ASN A 321 -17.83 -9.75 8.18
C ASN A 321 -18.62 -8.43 8.01
N PRO A 322 -17.99 -7.38 7.45
CA PRO A 322 -18.54 -6.01 7.47
C PRO A 322 -19.95 -5.98 6.87
N PRO A 323 -20.94 -5.32 7.48
CA PRO A 323 -22.31 -5.24 6.92
C PRO A 323 -22.29 -4.74 5.47
N ALA A 324 -23.28 -5.06 4.64
CA ALA A 324 -23.32 -4.48 3.30
C ALA A 324 -23.58 -2.98 3.36
N SER A 325 -22.83 -2.19 2.60
CA SER A 325 -23.11 -0.77 2.44
C SER A 325 -24.47 -0.57 1.78
N ASP A 326 -25.34 0.20 2.43
CA ASP A 326 -26.65 0.59 1.92
C ASP A 326 -26.58 1.82 0.98
N GLY A 327 -25.38 2.40 0.82
CA GLY A 327 -25.12 3.55 -0.04
C GLY A 327 -25.62 4.88 0.51
N THR A 328 -26.05 4.92 1.76
CA THR A 328 -26.37 6.20 2.43
C THR A 328 -25.13 7.07 2.61
N ARG A 329 -23.94 6.44 2.67
CA ARG A 329 -22.64 7.11 2.81
C ARG A 329 -21.56 6.31 2.10
N ILE A 330 -20.57 7.00 1.54
CA ILE A 330 -19.34 6.35 1.07
C ILE A 330 -18.57 5.85 2.29
N SER A 331 -18.25 4.56 2.31
CA SER A 331 -17.60 3.90 3.45
C SER A 331 -16.18 3.49 3.09
N ILE A 332 -15.20 4.17 3.69
CA ILE A 332 -13.79 3.77 3.67
C ILE A 332 -13.51 2.98 4.94
N LEU A 333 -13.32 1.67 4.86
CA LEU A 333 -12.99 0.86 6.03
C LEU A 333 -11.48 0.88 6.25
N ASP A 334 -11.06 1.59 7.31
CA ASP A 334 -9.65 1.73 7.66
C ASP A 334 -9.31 0.83 8.84
N THR A 335 -8.28 0.01 8.70
CA THR A 335 -7.85 -0.86 9.79
C THR A 335 -7.36 -0.07 11.02
N ASP A 336 -6.97 1.21 10.90
CA ASP A 336 -6.68 2.05 12.08
C ASP A 336 -7.86 2.17 13.06
N HIS A 337 -9.10 2.00 12.59
CA HIS A 337 -10.30 2.05 13.45
C HIS A 337 -10.87 0.66 13.77
N LEU A 338 -10.27 -0.40 13.23
CA LEU A 338 -10.78 -1.78 13.33
C LEU A 338 -9.83 -2.69 14.10
N GLY A 339 -8.53 -2.57 13.87
CA GLY A 339 -7.48 -3.37 14.49
C GLY A 339 -6.17 -3.24 13.70
N TYR A 340 -5.04 -3.27 14.39
CA TYR A 340 -3.72 -3.29 13.76
C TYR A 340 -3.11 -4.69 13.79
N ALA A 341 -3.05 -5.28 14.99
CA ALA A 341 -2.44 -6.59 15.20
C ALA A 341 -3.22 -7.70 14.50
N LEU A 342 -4.54 -7.56 14.40
CA LEU A 342 -5.43 -8.52 13.77
C LEU A 342 -5.10 -8.75 12.28
N PHE A 343 -4.66 -7.70 11.57
CA PHE A 343 -4.34 -7.76 10.13
C PHE A 343 -2.84 -7.93 9.85
N GLN A 344 -1.99 -7.95 10.89
CA GLN A 344 -0.53 -8.02 10.72
C GLN A 344 -0.06 -9.40 10.24
N LYS A 345 -0.51 -10.47 10.88
CA LYS A 345 0.13 -11.79 10.77
C LYS A 345 -0.69 -12.82 10.00
N ASP A 346 -2.01 -12.69 9.95
CA ASP A 346 -2.87 -13.69 9.28
C ASP A 346 -3.17 -13.28 7.82
N PRO A 347 -2.53 -13.94 6.82
CA PRO A 347 -2.76 -13.65 5.41
C PRO A 347 -4.14 -14.09 4.92
N ALA A 348 -4.74 -15.11 5.51
CA ALA A 348 -6.05 -15.61 5.09
C ALA A 348 -7.16 -14.67 5.59
N PHE A 349 -7.07 -14.26 6.85
CA PHE A 349 -7.99 -13.30 7.47
C PHE A 349 -7.98 -11.96 6.73
N THR A 350 -6.81 -11.37 6.53
CA THR A 350 -6.66 -10.04 5.94
C THR A 350 -7.16 -10.00 4.49
N ARG A 351 -6.79 -11.02 3.70
CA ARG A 351 -7.27 -11.16 2.32
C ARG A 351 -8.78 -11.33 2.23
N ALA A 352 -9.35 -12.15 3.11
CA ALA A 352 -10.79 -12.35 3.16
C ALA A 352 -11.50 -11.05 3.53
N TRP A 353 -11.00 -10.29 4.50
CA TRP A 353 -11.58 -9.00 4.87
C TRP A 353 -11.63 -8.01 3.70
N VAL A 354 -10.56 -7.89 2.90
CA VAL A 354 -10.54 -7.02 1.71
C VAL A 354 -11.62 -7.43 0.70
N TRP A 355 -11.69 -8.72 0.35
CA TRP A 355 -12.67 -9.21 -0.64
C TRP A 355 -14.11 -9.13 -0.17
N LYS A 356 -14.36 -9.43 1.12
CA LYS A 356 -15.68 -9.25 1.74
C LYS A 356 -16.09 -7.78 1.74
N SER A 357 -15.18 -6.87 2.06
CA SER A 357 -15.42 -5.42 2.05
C SER A 357 -15.78 -4.92 0.66
N PHE A 358 -14.99 -5.27 -0.35
CA PHE A 358 -15.21 -4.85 -1.74
C PHE A 358 -16.55 -5.35 -2.31
N THR A 359 -16.84 -6.65 -2.14
CA THR A 359 -18.11 -7.24 -2.60
C THR A 359 -19.33 -6.74 -1.83
N ARG A 360 -19.12 -6.04 -0.70
CA ARG A 360 -20.14 -5.37 0.09
C ARG A 360 -20.17 -3.85 -0.08
N GLY A 361 -19.46 -3.32 -1.07
CA GLY A 361 -19.52 -1.92 -1.46
C GLY A 361 -18.73 -0.97 -0.54
N HIS A 362 -17.73 -1.48 0.19
CA HIS A 362 -16.81 -0.69 0.99
C HIS A 362 -15.48 -0.47 0.27
N HIS A 363 -14.74 0.55 0.71
CA HIS A 363 -13.41 0.96 0.26
C HIS A 363 -12.36 0.61 1.34
N PRO A 364 -11.80 -0.61 1.37
CA PRO A 364 -10.81 -1.00 2.36
C PRO A 364 -9.48 -0.25 2.19
N ILE A 365 -8.91 0.21 3.29
CA ILE A 365 -7.55 0.75 3.37
C ILE A 365 -6.84 0.15 4.59
N LEU A 366 -5.54 -0.13 4.45
CA LEU A 366 -4.73 -0.78 5.48
C LEU A 366 -3.79 0.23 6.16
N MET A 367 -3.81 0.28 7.49
CA MET A 367 -2.77 0.89 8.31
C MET A 367 -1.65 -0.12 8.60
N GLU A 368 -0.40 0.22 8.31
CA GLU A 368 0.75 -0.69 8.40
C GLU A 368 2.10 0.03 8.58
N ASP A 369 3.20 -0.72 8.68
CA ASP A 369 4.57 -0.21 8.85
C ASP A 369 5.49 -0.43 7.63
N SER A 370 4.94 -0.82 6.47
CA SER A 370 5.66 -1.15 5.23
C SER A 370 6.58 -2.37 5.33
N THR A 371 6.51 -3.17 6.40
CA THR A 371 7.22 -4.44 6.50
C THR A 371 6.49 -5.56 5.77
N ASP A 372 7.18 -6.69 5.63
CA ASP A 372 6.67 -7.87 4.95
C ASP A 372 5.97 -8.86 5.89
N SER A 373 5.28 -8.33 6.91
CA SER A 373 4.40 -9.16 7.73
C SER A 373 3.32 -9.81 6.84
N SER A 374 3.12 -11.11 7.00
CA SER A 374 2.34 -11.95 6.08
C SER A 374 0.91 -11.47 5.86
N GLY A 375 0.25 -10.97 6.90
CA GLY A 375 -1.10 -10.40 6.80
C GLY A 375 -1.14 -9.14 5.95
N TRP A 376 -0.23 -8.20 6.18
CA TRP A 376 -0.15 -6.96 5.40
C TRP A 376 0.23 -7.18 3.94
N VAL A 377 1.18 -8.08 3.64
CA VAL A 377 1.51 -8.47 2.27
C VAL A 377 0.27 -9.02 1.54
N ALA A 378 -0.49 -9.89 2.22
CA ALA A 378 -1.74 -10.43 1.68
C ALA A 378 -2.81 -9.35 1.47
N GLY A 379 -2.93 -8.40 2.41
CA GLY A 379 -3.84 -7.26 2.32
C GLY A 379 -3.50 -6.33 1.14
N ARG A 380 -2.23 -5.93 1.00
CA ARG A 380 -1.75 -5.11 -0.13
C ARG A 380 -2.09 -5.77 -1.46
N SER A 381 -1.76 -7.05 -1.61
CA SER A 381 -2.07 -7.82 -2.80
C SER A 381 -3.57 -7.87 -3.08
N ALA A 382 -4.40 -8.22 -2.08
CA ALA A 382 -5.85 -8.29 -2.23
C ALA A 382 -6.48 -6.94 -2.64
N MET A 383 -5.99 -5.83 -2.07
CA MET A 383 -6.46 -4.48 -2.42
C MET A 383 -6.16 -4.16 -3.88
N GLY A 384 -4.94 -4.46 -4.35
CA GLY A 384 -4.59 -4.36 -5.77
C GLY A 384 -5.47 -5.19 -6.69
N GLN A 385 -5.82 -6.41 -6.26
CA GLN A 385 -6.73 -7.29 -7.01
C GLN A 385 -8.12 -6.67 -7.11
N THR A 386 -8.69 -6.20 -5.99
CA THR A 386 -10.03 -5.55 -5.99
C THR A 386 -10.06 -4.27 -6.83
N GLN A 387 -8.96 -3.49 -6.85
CA GLN A 387 -8.82 -2.35 -7.76
C GLN A 387 -8.87 -2.80 -9.23
N SER A 388 -8.15 -3.85 -9.59
CA SER A 388 -8.14 -4.38 -10.97
C SER A 388 -9.52 -4.87 -11.42
N TYR A 389 -10.36 -5.34 -10.50
CA TYR A 389 -11.76 -5.64 -10.81
C TYR A 389 -12.60 -4.38 -10.93
N ALA A 390 -12.51 -3.48 -9.94
CA ALA A 390 -13.24 -2.22 -9.91
C ALA A 390 -13.07 -1.38 -11.19
N SER A 391 -11.85 -1.34 -11.74
CA SER A 391 -11.54 -0.58 -12.97
C SER A 391 -12.15 -1.16 -14.25
N ARG A 392 -12.59 -2.43 -14.23
CA ARG A 392 -13.17 -3.15 -15.39
C ARG A 392 -14.68 -3.32 -15.30
N MET A 393 -15.23 -3.13 -14.10
CA MET A 393 -16.62 -3.33 -13.79
C MET A 393 -17.43 -2.05 -14.00
N SER A 394 -18.72 -2.22 -14.31
CA SER A 394 -19.66 -1.11 -14.47
C SER A 394 -20.16 -0.63 -13.11
N LEU A 395 -19.25 -0.24 -12.20
CA LEU A 395 -19.57 0.01 -10.78
C LEU A 395 -20.74 0.97 -10.54
N ALA A 396 -20.97 1.92 -11.45
CA ALA A 396 -22.14 2.81 -11.43
C ALA A 396 -23.50 2.08 -11.32
N GLY A 397 -23.61 0.86 -11.86
CA GLY A 397 -24.81 0.02 -11.78
C GLY A 397 -24.71 -1.14 -10.78
N MET A 398 -23.57 -1.31 -10.11
CA MET A 398 -23.31 -2.47 -9.27
C MET A 398 -23.69 -2.17 -7.80
N THR A 399 -24.45 -3.08 -7.18
CA THR A 399 -24.83 -2.97 -5.77
C THR A 399 -24.59 -4.28 -5.03
N PRO A 400 -24.33 -4.26 -3.71
CA PRO A 400 -24.26 -5.48 -2.91
C PRO A 400 -25.62 -6.19 -2.89
N LEU A 401 -25.76 -7.27 -3.66
CA LEU A 401 -26.97 -8.09 -3.75
C LEU A 401 -26.69 -9.46 -3.14
N ASN A 402 -26.37 -9.45 -1.85
CA ASN A 402 -25.86 -10.63 -1.11
C ASN A 402 -26.77 -11.86 -1.21
N THR A 403 -28.08 -11.67 -1.31
CA THR A 403 -29.06 -12.77 -1.43
C THR A 403 -28.99 -13.51 -2.76
N LEU A 404 -28.29 -12.97 -3.77
CA LEU A 404 -28.07 -13.64 -5.05
C LEU A 404 -26.96 -14.70 -4.98
N SER A 405 -26.25 -14.86 -3.85
CA SER A 405 -25.23 -15.90 -3.72
C SER A 405 -25.36 -16.61 -2.39
N SER A 406 -25.21 -17.94 -2.36
CA SER A 406 -25.13 -18.69 -1.11
C SER A 406 -23.93 -18.29 -0.24
N THR A 407 -22.96 -17.55 -0.79
CA THR A 407 -21.81 -17.02 -0.05
C THR A 407 -22.13 -15.74 0.73
N ASN A 408 -23.22 -15.03 0.41
CA ASN A 408 -23.55 -13.69 0.91
C ASN A 408 -22.54 -12.57 0.55
N TYR A 409 -21.70 -12.79 -0.45
CA TYR A 409 -20.73 -11.81 -0.97
C TYR A 409 -20.89 -11.70 -2.48
N CYS A 410 -21.84 -10.87 -2.91
CA CYS A 410 -22.17 -10.69 -4.32
C CYS A 410 -22.37 -9.20 -4.61
N LEU A 411 -21.47 -8.65 -5.41
CA LEU A 411 -21.62 -7.32 -6.01
C LEU A 411 -22.17 -7.53 -7.41
N ALA A 412 -23.37 -7.01 -7.71
CA ALA A 412 -24.04 -7.31 -8.98
C ALA A 412 -24.87 -6.14 -9.54
N SER A 413 -24.98 -6.15 -10.86
CA SER A 413 -26.04 -5.56 -11.66
C SER A 413 -26.78 -6.72 -12.31
N ALA A 414 -27.89 -7.15 -11.71
CA ALA A 414 -28.57 -8.39 -12.09
C ALA A 414 -28.87 -8.45 -13.60
N GLY A 415 -28.54 -9.58 -14.23
CA GLY A 415 -28.66 -9.82 -15.67
C GLY A 415 -27.54 -9.23 -16.54
N GLN A 416 -26.66 -8.40 -15.97
CA GLN A 416 -25.57 -7.76 -16.71
C GLN A 416 -24.21 -8.22 -16.22
N GLU A 417 -23.98 -8.18 -14.91
CA GLU A 417 -22.65 -8.30 -14.33
C GLU A 417 -22.73 -8.76 -12.87
N TYR A 418 -21.92 -9.75 -12.50
CA TYR A 418 -21.88 -10.33 -11.15
C TYR A 418 -20.43 -10.58 -10.74
N LEU A 419 -20.06 -10.16 -9.54
CA LEU A 419 -18.79 -10.50 -8.90
C LEU A 419 -19.07 -11.14 -7.55
N VAL A 420 -18.70 -12.42 -7.42
CA VAL A 420 -19.01 -13.23 -6.26
C VAL A 420 -17.74 -13.72 -5.59
N TYR A 421 -17.61 -13.47 -4.29
CA TYR A 421 -16.51 -14.00 -3.49
C TYR A 421 -16.97 -15.23 -2.70
N GLN A 422 -16.23 -16.33 -2.84
CA GLN A 422 -16.37 -17.55 -2.07
C GLN A 422 -15.18 -17.66 -1.11
N PRO A 423 -15.34 -17.39 0.20
CA PRO A 423 -14.24 -17.46 1.16
C PRO A 423 -13.85 -18.89 1.54
N ALA A 424 -14.71 -19.89 1.29
CA ALA A 424 -14.51 -21.29 1.67
C ALA A 424 -14.16 -22.18 0.47
N ASN A 425 -14.03 -23.49 0.71
CA ASN A 425 -13.85 -24.48 -0.34
C ASN A 425 -15.19 -24.96 -0.91
N GLY A 426 -15.16 -25.42 -2.16
CA GLY A 426 -16.26 -26.18 -2.76
C GLY A 426 -17.29 -25.32 -3.50
N PRO A 427 -18.38 -25.96 -3.97
CA PRO A 427 -19.38 -25.31 -4.80
C PRO A 427 -20.21 -24.29 -4.01
N PHE A 428 -20.75 -23.31 -4.72
CA PHE A 428 -21.73 -22.36 -4.22
C PHE A 428 -22.78 -22.07 -5.30
N THR A 429 -23.91 -21.49 -4.91
CA THR A 429 -24.95 -21.09 -5.86
C THR A 429 -24.94 -19.60 -6.10
N VAL A 430 -25.25 -19.20 -7.33
CA VAL A 430 -25.55 -17.81 -7.70
C VAL A 430 -26.90 -17.76 -8.41
N ASN A 431 -27.81 -16.95 -7.90
CA ASN A 431 -29.07 -16.63 -8.56
C ASN A 431 -28.80 -15.63 -9.70
N VAL A 432 -28.83 -16.13 -10.93
CA VAL A 432 -28.55 -15.34 -12.14
C VAL A 432 -29.82 -15.21 -12.97
N VAL A 433 -29.94 -14.12 -13.72
CA VAL A 433 -30.97 -14.00 -14.76
C VAL A 433 -30.61 -14.93 -15.92
N GLY A 434 -31.60 -15.58 -16.54
CA GLY A 434 -31.36 -16.45 -17.69
C GLY A 434 -30.70 -15.71 -18.85
N GLY A 435 -29.68 -16.32 -19.45
CA GLY A 435 -28.86 -15.67 -20.47
C GLY A 435 -27.50 -16.33 -20.64
N ALA A 436 -26.73 -15.84 -21.60
CA ALA A 436 -25.34 -16.28 -21.80
C ALA A 436 -24.38 -15.28 -21.14
N TYR A 437 -23.36 -15.81 -20.47
CA TYR A 437 -22.36 -15.05 -19.71
C TYR A 437 -20.96 -15.50 -20.07
N ALA A 438 -20.04 -14.57 -20.22
CA ALA A 438 -18.63 -14.84 -20.07
C ALA A 438 -18.29 -14.97 -18.58
N TYR A 439 -17.43 -15.92 -18.22
CA TYR A 439 -16.96 -16.10 -16.85
C TYR A 439 -15.44 -16.01 -16.73
N GLU A 440 -14.99 -15.60 -15.55
CA GLU A 440 -13.60 -15.67 -15.09
C GLU A 440 -13.57 -16.22 -13.66
N TRP A 441 -12.72 -17.22 -13.44
CA TRP A 441 -12.34 -17.73 -12.13
C TRP A 441 -11.02 -17.15 -11.72
N PHE A 442 -10.99 -16.51 -10.56
CA PHE A 442 -9.78 -15.90 -10.01
C PHE A 442 -9.45 -16.47 -8.64
N ASN A 443 -8.17 -16.82 -8.46
CA ASN A 443 -7.64 -17.30 -7.21
C ASN A 443 -7.01 -16.12 -6.43
N PRO A 444 -7.66 -15.59 -5.39
CA PRO A 444 -7.16 -14.46 -4.61
C PRO A 444 -5.90 -14.76 -3.80
N VAL A 445 -5.56 -16.03 -3.58
CA VAL A 445 -4.33 -16.43 -2.88
C VAL A 445 -3.13 -16.30 -3.82
N THR A 446 -3.22 -16.82 -5.04
CA THR A 446 -2.11 -16.82 -6.00
C THR A 446 -2.08 -15.56 -6.88
N GLY A 447 -3.21 -14.85 -7.00
CA GLY A 447 -3.36 -13.71 -7.91
C GLY A 447 -3.59 -14.11 -9.37
N ASN A 448 -3.86 -15.39 -9.65
CA ASN A 448 -3.98 -15.91 -11.00
C ASN A 448 -5.43 -16.13 -11.44
N ILE A 449 -5.68 -15.90 -12.73
CA ILE A 449 -6.89 -16.37 -13.41
C ILE A 449 -6.74 -17.89 -13.62
N ALA A 450 -7.64 -18.66 -13.02
CA ALA A 450 -7.62 -20.12 -13.08
C ALA A 450 -8.50 -20.68 -14.21
N GLY A 451 -9.34 -19.85 -14.83
CA GLY A 451 -10.15 -20.28 -15.97
C GLY A 451 -11.05 -19.16 -16.48
N THR A 452 -11.29 -19.15 -17.78
CA THR A 452 -12.27 -18.28 -18.43
C THR A 452 -13.12 -19.09 -19.39
N GLY A 453 -14.27 -18.57 -19.79
CA GLY A 453 -15.12 -19.24 -20.76
C GLY A 453 -16.47 -18.56 -20.91
N THR A 454 -17.43 -19.30 -21.47
CA THR A 454 -18.83 -18.87 -21.54
C THR A 454 -19.74 -19.93 -20.94
N ILE A 455 -20.85 -19.49 -20.36
CA ILE A 455 -21.88 -20.35 -19.78
C ILE A 455 -23.25 -19.83 -20.16
N GLY A 456 -24.16 -20.73 -20.55
CA GLY A 456 -25.58 -20.45 -20.68
C GLY A 456 -26.29 -20.78 -19.37
N ALA A 457 -26.90 -19.78 -18.74
CA ALA A 457 -27.70 -19.96 -17.54
C ALA A 457 -29.19 -20.00 -17.89
N VAL A 458 -29.92 -20.97 -17.34
CA VAL A 458 -31.39 -21.08 -17.49
C VAL A 458 -32.16 -20.08 -16.61
N GLY A 459 -31.46 -19.35 -15.74
CA GLY A 459 -32.02 -18.45 -14.74
C GLY A 459 -32.24 -19.13 -13.39
N GLY A 460 -32.31 -18.34 -12.32
CA GLY A 460 -32.41 -18.84 -10.95
C GLY A 460 -31.07 -19.33 -10.39
N ASP A 461 -31.11 -20.17 -9.37
CA ASP A 461 -29.90 -20.64 -8.67
C ASP A 461 -29.11 -21.61 -9.55
N GLN A 462 -27.91 -21.19 -9.94
CA GLN A 462 -26.95 -21.99 -10.68
C GLN A 462 -25.77 -22.36 -9.78
N SER A 463 -25.34 -23.62 -9.84
CA SER A 463 -24.19 -24.10 -9.06
C SER A 463 -22.88 -23.83 -9.80
N PHE A 464 -21.90 -23.27 -9.10
CA PHE A 464 -20.57 -22.96 -9.59
C PHE A 464 -19.52 -23.61 -8.69
N THR A 465 -18.58 -24.33 -9.30
CA THR A 465 -17.47 -25.01 -8.60
C THR A 465 -16.14 -24.37 -9.01
N PRO A 466 -15.39 -23.78 -8.07
CA PRO A 466 -14.04 -23.30 -8.37
C PRO A 466 -13.14 -24.43 -8.91
N PRO A 467 -12.31 -24.19 -9.93
CA PRO A 467 -11.42 -25.21 -10.51
C PRO A 467 -10.18 -25.50 -9.65
N PHE A 468 -10.13 -25.01 -8.42
CA PHE A 468 -9.04 -25.14 -7.46
C PHE A 468 -9.59 -25.15 -6.03
N SER A 469 -8.77 -25.57 -5.08
CA SER A 469 -9.08 -25.47 -3.64
C SER A 469 -8.70 -24.10 -3.09
N GLY A 470 -9.45 -23.61 -2.12
CA GLY A 470 -9.25 -22.34 -1.45
C GLY A 470 -10.34 -21.32 -1.77
N PRO A 471 -10.22 -20.10 -1.21
CA PRO A 471 -11.13 -19.00 -1.54
C PRO A 471 -11.05 -18.69 -3.04
N ALA A 472 -12.17 -18.31 -3.64
CA ALA A 472 -12.29 -18.05 -5.07
C ALA A 472 -13.13 -16.80 -5.36
N VAL A 473 -12.89 -16.19 -6.51
CA VAL A 473 -13.72 -15.11 -7.05
C VAL A 473 -14.28 -15.57 -8.39
N LEU A 474 -15.59 -15.49 -8.55
CA LEU A 474 -16.28 -15.71 -9.81
C LEU A 474 -16.75 -14.36 -10.36
N TYR A 475 -16.32 -14.03 -11.57
CA TYR A 475 -16.81 -12.88 -12.30
C TYR A 475 -17.63 -13.33 -13.50
N LEU A 476 -18.86 -12.86 -13.62
CA LEU A 476 -19.78 -13.15 -14.72
C LEU A 476 -20.18 -11.84 -15.40
N LYS A 477 -20.19 -11.83 -16.74
CA LYS A 477 -20.65 -10.69 -17.53
C LYS A 477 -21.46 -11.16 -18.74
N ALA A 478 -22.60 -10.55 -19.03
CA ALA A 478 -23.47 -10.96 -20.13
C ALA A 478 -22.71 -11.00 -21.48
N SER A 479 -22.82 -12.11 -22.23
CA SER A 479 -22.06 -12.35 -23.46
C SER A 479 -22.57 -11.44 -24.59
N GLY A 480 -21.73 -10.49 -24.97
CA GLY A 480 -22.05 -9.29 -25.77
C GLY A 480 -21.12 -8.14 -25.36
N ALA A 481 -20.64 -8.18 -24.11
CA ALA A 481 -19.46 -7.47 -23.65
C ALA A 481 -18.27 -8.45 -23.54
N THR A 482 -17.15 -8.18 -24.22
CA THR A 482 -15.88 -8.85 -23.90
C THR A 482 -15.50 -8.55 -22.45
N LEU A 483 -15.15 -9.58 -21.67
CA LEU A 483 -14.51 -9.35 -20.37
C LEU A 483 -13.26 -8.52 -20.64
N PRO A 484 -13.12 -7.32 -20.04
CA PRO A 484 -11.89 -6.56 -20.22
C PRO A 484 -10.74 -7.41 -19.68
N ALA A 485 -9.66 -7.55 -20.46
CA ALA A 485 -8.50 -8.34 -20.04
C ALA A 485 -8.06 -7.86 -18.65
N THR A 486 -7.99 -8.77 -17.68
CA THR A 486 -7.48 -8.47 -16.34
C THR A 486 -6.04 -7.99 -16.49
N PRO A 487 -5.68 -6.78 -16.06
CA PRO A 487 -4.28 -6.46 -15.83
C PRO A 487 -3.81 -7.44 -14.74
N PRO A 488 -2.83 -8.32 -15.00
CA PRO A 488 -2.31 -9.17 -13.96
C PRO A 488 -1.81 -8.29 -12.81
N VAL A 489 -2.26 -8.54 -11.58
CA VAL A 489 -1.49 -8.11 -10.41
C VAL A 489 -0.28 -9.01 -10.43
N VAL A 490 0.83 -8.50 -10.98
CA VAL A 490 1.97 -9.34 -11.35
C VAL A 490 2.74 -9.73 -10.10
N SER A 491 2.34 -10.81 -9.45
CA SER A 491 3.21 -11.49 -8.49
C SER A 491 4.36 -12.13 -9.28
N PRO A 492 5.63 -11.95 -8.87
CA PRO A 492 6.75 -12.63 -9.49
C PRO A 492 6.61 -14.17 -9.36
N ILE A 493 7.19 -14.96 -10.27
CA ILE A 493 7.23 -16.43 -10.10
C ILE A 493 8.16 -16.80 -8.96
N GLY A 494 9.24 -16.04 -8.75
CA GLY A 494 10.14 -16.20 -7.63
C GLY A 494 10.63 -14.84 -7.13
N HIS A 495 10.64 -14.69 -5.81
CA HIS A 495 11.17 -13.50 -5.15
C HIS A 495 11.98 -13.90 -3.91
N TRP A 496 13.30 -13.78 -4.01
CA TRP A 496 14.21 -14.08 -2.90
C TRP A 496 14.81 -12.78 -2.39
N LYS A 497 14.45 -12.42 -1.16
CA LYS A 497 14.91 -11.20 -0.49
C LYS A 497 16.30 -11.36 0.12
N LEU A 498 16.66 -12.60 0.47
CA LEU A 498 17.84 -12.99 1.23
C LEU A 498 18.05 -12.17 2.52
N ASP A 499 16.96 -11.89 3.22
CA ASP A 499 16.96 -11.24 4.53
C ASP A 499 16.61 -12.21 5.66
N ASP A 500 16.56 -13.53 5.39
CA ASP A 500 16.29 -14.57 6.38
C ASP A 500 17.31 -14.54 7.55
N GLY A 501 18.53 -14.07 7.28
CA GLY A 501 19.54 -13.71 8.29
C GLY A 501 20.21 -14.88 9.01
N ASN A 502 19.73 -16.11 8.80
CA ASN A 502 20.32 -17.33 9.33
C ASN A 502 19.88 -18.56 8.52
N GLY A 503 20.46 -19.73 8.84
CA GLY A 503 20.08 -21.01 8.22
C GLY A 503 20.78 -21.29 6.88
N LEU A 504 20.29 -22.33 6.20
CA LEU A 504 20.85 -22.86 4.94
C LEU A 504 19.87 -22.76 3.76
N THR A 505 18.80 -21.98 3.92
CA THR A 505 17.74 -21.81 2.92
C THR A 505 17.39 -20.35 2.76
N VAL A 506 16.81 -19.99 1.63
CA VAL A 506 16.27 -18.67 1.36
C VAL A 506 14.78 -18.81 1.02
N ALA A 507 13.93 -18.07 1.72
CA ALA A 507 12.50 -18.13 1.50
C ALA A 507 12.11 -17.50 0.16
N ASP A 508 11.12 -18.09 -0.50
CA ASP A 508 10.46 -17.49 -1.65
C ASP A 508 9.27 -16.64 -1.17
N ALA A 509 9.45 -15.32 -1.24
CA ALA A 509 8.46 -14.33 -0.86
C ALA A 509 7.35 -14.13 -1.91
N SER A 510 7.43 -14.78 -3.07
CA SER A 510 6.37 -14.72 -4.07
C SER A 510 5.14 -15.55 -3.71
N GLY A 511 5.29 -16.53 -2.81
CA GLY A 511 4.24 -17.47 -2.44
C GLY A 511 4.13 -18.71 -3.33
N ASN A 512 5.05 -18.90 -4.29
CA ASN A 512 5.03 -20.04 -5.21
C ASN A 512 5.83 -21.26 -4.70
N GLY A 513 6.38 -21.18 -3.49
CA GLY A 513 7.07 -22.30 -2.84
C GLY A 513 8.43 -22.61 -3.45
N LEU A 514 9.09 -21.63 -4.08
CA LEU A 514 10.40 -21.82 -4.71
C LEU A 514 11.57 -21.56 -3.75
N ALA A 515 11.52 -22.11 -2.53
CA ALA A 515 12.60 -21.90 -1.56
C ALA A 515 13.96 -22.37 -2.13
N GLY A 516 15.00 -21.55 -1.95
CA GLY A 516 16.35 -21.86 -2.40
C GLY A 516 17.20 -22.46 -1.28
N ALA A 517 18.22 -23.23 -1.63
CA ALA A 517 19.22 -23.78 -0.71
C ALA A 517 20.57 -23.08 -0.88
N LEU A 518 21.22 -22.72 0.22
CA LEU A 518 22.56 -22.15 0.19
C LEU A 518 23.60 -23.25 -0.07
N VAL A 519 24.45 -23.06 -1.08
CA VAL A 519 25.52 -24.00 -1.43
C VAL A 519 26.88 -23.36 -1.22
N ASN A 520 27.79 -24.11 -0.57
CA ASN A 520 29.14 -23.68 -0.17
C ASN A 520 29.21 -22.59 0.93
N ARG A 521 28.08 -22.34 1.62
CA ARG A 521 27.95 -21.45 2.80
C ARG A 521 28.19 -19.95 2.52
N PRO A 522 27.42 -19.33 1.59
CA PRO A 522 27.22 -17.88 1.55
C PRO A 522 27.02 -17.28 2.93
N VAL A 523 27.55 -16.07 3.15
CA VAL A 523 27.48 -15.40 4.46
C VAL A 523 26.36 -14.37 4.45
N TRP A 524 25.42 -14.49 5.40
CA TRP A 524 24.40 -13.47 5.64
C TRP A 524 25.03 -12.13 6.04
N THR A 525 24.58 -11.05 5.42
CA THR A 525 25.10 -9.68 5.62
C THR A 525 23.97 -8.65 5.44
N SER A 526 24.28 -7.37 5.57
CA SER A 526 23.37 -6.29 5.20
C SER A 526 23.36 -6.11 3.68
N GLY A 527 22.16 -6.05 3.09
CA GLY A 527 21.97 -5.83 1.66
C GLY A 527 21.61 -4.38 1.33
N ARG A 528 21.23 -4.13 0.06
CA ARG A 528 20.67 -2.84 -0.35
C ARG A 528 19.31 -2.58 0.28
N LEU A 529 18.50 -3.63 0.43
CA LEU A 529 17.18 -3.64 1.03
C LEU A 529 17.18 -4.69 2.14
N GLY A 530 17.25 -4.28 3.41
CA GLY A 530 17.30 -5.21 4.54
C GLY A 530 18.58 -6.06 4.57
N GLY A 531 18.44 -7.39 4.55
CA GLY A 531 19.55 -8.35 4.53
C GLY A 531 20.07 -8.66 3.12
N GLY A 532 21.10 -9.50 3.05
CA GLY A 532 21.67 -9.99 1.80
C GLY A 532 22.64 -11.16 2.01
N LEU A 533 23.22 -11.66 0.92
CA LEU A 533 24.29 -12.65 0.97
C LEU A 533 25.59 -12.09 0.39
N SER A 534 26.67 -12.24 1.15
CA SER A 534 28.03 -12.10 0.65
C SER A 534 28.48 -13.43 0.05
N LEU A 535 28.82 -13.41 -1.24
CA LEU A 535 29.34 -14.57 -1.97
C LEU A 535 30.87 -14.47 -2.06
N ASN A 536 31.57 -15.60 -1.94
CA ASN A 536 33.02 -15.64 -2.01
C ASN A 536 33.61 -15.37 -3.41
N GLY A 537 32.76 -15.37 -4.46
CA GLY A 537 33.18 -15.19 -5.86
C GLY A 537 33.80 -16.43 -6.50
N THR A 538 33.84 -17.55 -5.77
CA THR A 538 34.43 -18.83 -6.20
C THR A 538 33.34 -19.86 -6.52
N ASN A 539 32.55 -20.21 -5.51
CA ASN A 539 31.61 -21.34 -5.57
C ASN A 539 30.37 -21.16 -4.69
N ASP A 540 30.20 -20.02 -4.02
CA ASP A 540 28.99 -19.72 -3.26
C ASP A 540 27.83 -19.38 -4.20
N TYR A 541 26.67 -20.01 -3.98
CA TYR A 541 25.44 -19.67 -4.70
C TYR A 541 24.20 -20.12 -3.94
N VAL A 542 23.06 -19.59 -4.36
CA VAL A 542 21.74 -20.10 -4.00
C VAL A 542 21.29 -21.06 -5.09
N GLN A 543 21.03 -22.31 -4.72
CA GLN A 543 20.42 -23.30 -5.61
C GLN A 543 18.92 -23.28 -5.46
N ILE A 544 18.24 -22.98 -6.55
CA ILE A 544 16.77 -22.98 -6.62
C ILE A 544 16.39 -24.19 -7.47
N PRO A 545 15.52 -25.10 -6.97
CA PRO A 545 14.94 -26.11 -7.84
C PRO A 545 14.31 -25.42 -9.05
N ASN A 546 14.49 -25.98 -10.25
CA ASN A 546 13.87 -25.45 -11.47
C ASN A 546 12.59 -26.25 -11.77
N PRO A 547 11.44 -25.98 -11.13
CA PRO A 547 10.19 -26.44 -11.65
C PRO A 547 9.91 -25.64 -12.94
N GLY A 548 9.28 -26.26 -13.94
CA GLY A 548 8.99 -25.66 -15.25
C GLY A 548 8.58 -24.17 -15.30
N PRO A 549 7.91 -23.57 -14.28
CA PRO A 549 7.66 -22.13 -14.22
C PRO A 549 8.89 -21.20 -14.35
N LEU A 550 10.11 -21.65 -14.04
CA LEU A 550 11.33 -20.87 -14.28
C LEU A 550 11.84 -20.96 -15.74
N SER A 551 11.12 -21.59 -16.65
CA SER A 551 11.44 -21.65 -18.10
C SER A 551 10.31 -21.11 -18.99
N PRO A 552 10.04 -19.80 -18.98
CA PRO A 552 8.89 -19.19 -19.68
C PRO A 552 9.27 -18.52 -20.99
N GLN A 553 8.26 -18.25 -21.84
CA GLN A 553 8.45 -17.65 -23.16
C GLN A 553 8.70 -16.13 -23.13
N LYS A 554 8.35 -15.47 -22.03
CA LYS A 554 8.60 -14.03 -21.75
C LYS A 554 9.14 -13.94 -20.35
N LEU A 555 10.08 -13.05 -20.07
CA LEU A 555 10.68 -12.95 -18.73
C LEU A 555 11.14 -11.55 -18.37
N THR A 556 11.08 -11.24 -17.08
CA THR A 556 11.94 -10.23 -16.45
C THR A 556 12.74 -10.91 -15.37
N LEU A 557 14.05 -10.67 -15.33
CA LEU A 557 14.95 -11.09 -14.26
C LEU A 557 15.68 -9.86 -13.75
N SER A 558 15.57 -9.55 -12.45
CA SER A 558 16.22 -8.38 -11.86
C SER A 558 16.87 -8.65 -10.51
N LEU A 559 17.94 -7.91 -10.21
CA LEU A 559 18.73 -8.02 -9.00
C LEU A 559 19.48 -6.75 -8.64
N TRP A 560 19.65 -6.46 -7.34
CA TRP A 560 20.71 -5.57 -6.85
C TRP A 560 22.05 -6.30 -6.75
N VAL A 561 23.17 -5.61 -6.98
CA VAL A 561 24.53 -6.16 -6.85
C VAL A 561 25.50 -5.06 -6.41
N ASN A 562 26.50 -5.41 -5.61
CA ASN A 562 27.62 -4.56 -5.21
C ASN A 562 28.95 -5.33 -5.39
N PRO A 563 29.55 -5.30 -6.58
CA PRO A 563 30.78 -6.03 -6.88
C PRO A 563 31.96 -5.49 -6.06
N SER A 564 32.71 -6.34 -5.36
CA SER A 564 33.97 -5.92 -4.71
C SER A 564 35.19 -6.07 -5.63
N SER A 565 35.02 -6.75 -6.77
CA SER A 565 35.98 -6.90 -7.85
C SER A 565 35.27 -7.34 -9.14
N PHE A 566 35.89 -7.06 -10.29
CA PHE A 566 35.50 -7.64 -11.59
C PHE A 566 36.49 -8.68 -12.09
N ALA A 567 37.58 -8.93 -11.35
CA ALA A 567 38.63 -9.83 -11.78
C ALA A 567 38.09 -11.27 -11.90
N ASN A 568 37.92 -11.75 -13.13
CA ASN A 568 37.54 -13.13 -13.42
C ASN A 568 38.27 -13.62 -14.67
N THR A 569 39.31 -14.41 -14.48
CA THR A 569 40.13 -14.97 -15.58
C THR A 569 39.39 -16.00 -16.42
N ASN A 570 38.25 -16.50 -15.95
CA ASN A 570 37.42 -17.49 -16.62
C ASN A 570 36.23 -16.86 -17.36
N GLY A 571 36.18 -15.53 -17.48
CA GLY A 571 35.17 -14.81 -18.25
C GLY A 571 34.17 -14.05 -17.37
N SER A 572 32.87 -14.30 -17.57
CA SER A 572 31.82 -13.58 -16.84
C SER A 572 31.50 -14.25 -15.50
N SER A 573 31.27 -13.44 -14.48
CA SER A 573 30.72 -13.86 -13.18
C SER A 573 29.20 -13.89 -13.28
N MET A 574 28.62 -15.09 -13.16
CA MET A 574 27.17 -15.26 -13.19
C MET A 574 26.56 -14.77 -11.89
N LEU A 575 25.56 -13.89 -12.00
CA LEU A 575 24.79 -13.40 -10.86
C LEU A 575 23.51 -14.21 -10.69
N ALA A 576 22.93 -14.62 -11.81
CA ALA A 576 21.62 -15.22 -11.92
C ALA A 576 21.53 -16.03 -13.21
N ASN A 577 21.12 -17.30 -13.17
CA ASN A 577 20.82 -18.03 -14.41
C ASN A 577 19.85 -19.20 -14.25
N VAL A 578 19.21 -19.52 -15.37
CA VAL A 578 18.51 -20.78 -15.61
C VAL A 578 19.17 -21.49 -16.79
N GLY A 579 19.32 -22.81 -16.67
CA GLY A 579 20.01 -23.65 -17.66
C GLY A 579 21.48 -23.91 -17.33
N LEU A 580 22.06 -24.96 -17.92
CA LEU A 580 23.39 -25.47 -17.56
C LEU A 580 24.53 -24.63 -18.17
N ARG A 581 24.34 -24.08 -19.36
CA ARG A 581 25.31 -23.23 -20.08
C ARG A 581 24.60 -22.28 -21.03
N ASP A 582 25.25 -21.19 -21.39
CA ASP A 582 24.73 -20.12 -22.25
C ASP A 582 24.22 -20.57 -23.63
N GLY A 583 24.81 -21.63 -24.20
CA GLY A 583 24.37 -22.26 -25.45
C GLY A 583 23.24 -23.29 -25.31
N SER A 584 22.72 -23.52 -24.10
CA SER A 584 21.60 -24.45 -23.89
C SER A 584 20.27 -23.79 -24.25
N ASP A 585 19.39 -24.55 -24.92
CA ASP A 585 18.02 -24.12 -25.19
C ASP A 585 17.31 -23.70 -23.91
N GLY A 586 16.65 -22.55 -23.96
CA GLY A 586 15.94 -21.97 -22.81
C GLY A 586 16.85 -21.35 -21.74
N TYR A 587 18.16 -21.20 -22.00
CA TYR A 587 19.05 -20.52 -21.07
C TYR A 587 18.71 -19.03 -20.97
N TYR A 588 18.76 -18.48 -19.76
CA TYR A 588 18.81 -17.04 -19.57
C TYR A 588 19.57 -16.68 -18.29
N GLY A 589 20.10 -15.45 -18.22
CA GLY A 589 20.79 -15.01 -17.03
C GLY A 589 21.33 -13.58 -17.07
N LEU A 590 21.67 -13.09 -15.88
CA LEU A 590 22.44 -11.86 -15.68
C LEU A 590 23.84 -12.21 -15.19
N ALA A 591 24.84 -11.55 -15.76
CA ALA A 591 26.24 -11.70 -15.41
C ALA A 591 26.97 -10.36 -15.39
N ILE A 592 28.20 -10.34 -14.90
CA ILE A 592 29.15 -9.23 -15.06
C ILE A 592 30.41 -9.78 -15.72
N ASP A 593 30.86 -9.15 -16.80
CA ASP A 593 32.11 -9.56 -17.47
C ASP A 593 33.37 -9.02 -16.75
N ALA A 594 34.54 -9.50 -17.17
CA ALA A 594 35.82 -9.14 -16.56
C ALA A 594 36.18 -7.63 -16.68
N ALA A 595 35.47 -6.88 -17.54
CA ALA A 595 35.61 -5.43 -17.66
C ALA A 595 34.57 -4.67 -16.80
N GLY A 596 33.81 -5.38 -15.96
CA GLY A 596 32.78 -4.82 -15.09
C GLY A 596 31.46 -4.51 -15.79
N LYS A 597 31.27 -4.95 -17.04
CA LYS A 597 30.04 -4.68 -17.79
C LYS A 597 28.95 -5.69 -17.41
N PRO A 598 27.74 -5.24 -17.07
CA PRO A 598 26.61 -6.13 -16.88
C PRO A 598 26.23 -6.75 -18.23
N VAL A 599 25.88 -8.03 -18.22
CA VAL A 599 25.55 -8.83 -19.41
C VAL A 599 24.21 -9.50 -19.20
N ALA A 600 23.26 -9.25 -20.10
CA ALA A 600 22.05 -10.07 -20.23
C ALA A 600 22.29 -11.19 -21.25
N LEU A 601 21.92 -12.41 -20.90
CA LEU A 601 22.08 -13.63 -21.69
C LEU A 601 20.72 -14.27 -21.90
N LEU A 602 20.42 -14.70 -23.13
CA LEU A 602 19.19 -15.40 -23.48
C LEU A 602 19.45 -16.37 -24.64
N ASN A 603 18.96 -17.60 -24.55
CA ASN A 603 18.89 -18.53 -25.67
C ASN A 603 17.42 -18.95 -25.87
N ILE A 604 16.88 -18.63 -27.04
CA ILE A 604 15.46 -18.86 -27.36
C ILE A 604 15.15 -20.28 -27.89
N GLY A 605 16.16 -21.16 -27.99
CA GLY A 605 16.03 -22.53 -28.49
C GLY A 605 16.59 -22.71 -29.90
N ASP A 606 16.64 -23.96 -30.38
CA ASP A 606 17.21 -24.36 -31.67
C ASP A 606 18.75 -24.28 -31.76
N GLY A 607 19.44 -24.46 -30.62
CA GLY A 607 20.89 -24.57 -30.54
C GLY A 607 21.62 -23.24 -30.33
N GLU A 608 22.95 -23.25 -30.50
CA GLU A 608 23.82 -22.13 -30.10
C GLU A 608 23.62 -20.85 -30.95
N GLY A 609 23.11 -20.97 -32.18
CA GLY A 609 22.85 -19.83 -33.08
C GLY A 609 21.76 -18.88 -32.58
N SER A 610 20.98 -19.30 -31.60
CA SER A 610 19.87 -18.57 -30.99
C SER A 610 20.21 -17.95 -29.64
N ALA A 611 21.51 -17.88 -29.30
CA ALA A 611 22.01 -17.24 -28.09
C ALA A 611 22.30 -15.74 -28.31
N PHE A 612 21.63 -14.89 -27.56
CA PHE A 612 21.74 -13.44 -27.57
C PHE A 612 22.48 -12.93 -26.33
N ARG A 613 23.25 -11.84 -26.52
CA ARG A 613 23.98 -11.16 -25.45
C ARG A 613 23.86 -9.65 -25.60
N LEU A 614 23.48 -8.96 -24.52
CA LEU A 614 23.50 -7.51 -24.43
C LEU A 614 24.46 -7.08 -23.33
N LYS A 615 25.23 -6.02 -23.56
CA LYS A 615 26.21 -5.50 -22.61
C LYS A 615 25.96 -4.03 -22.32
N GLY A 616 25.93 -3.68 -21.04
CA GLY A 616 25.84 -2.30 -20.60
C GLY A 616 27.21 -1.63 -20.42
N SER A 617 27.17 -0.42 -19.88
CA SER A 617 28.36 0.29 -19.38
C SER A 617 28.92 -0.37 -18.13
N ALA A 618 30.23 -0.23 -17.89
CA ALA A 618 30.89 -0.82 -16.74
C ALA A 618 30.33 -0.26 -15.42
N LEU A 619 30.10 -1.14 -14.45
CA LEU A 619 29.71 -0.78 -13.09
C LEU A 619 30.92 -0.26 -12.30
N THR A 620 30.64 0.33 -11.14
CA THR A 620 31.68 0.75 -10.20
C THR A 620 31.81 -0.25 -9.05
N VAL A 621 33.04 -0.64 -8.72
CA VAL A 621 33.33 -1.52 -7.56
C VAL A 621 32.90 -0.84 -6.26
N GLY A 622 32.32 -1.60 -5.34
CA GLY A 622 31.90 -1.13 -4.02
C GLY A 622 30.57 -0.34 -4.04
N GLN A 623 29.93 -0.21 -5.20
CA GLN A 623 28.67 0.51 -5.35
C GLN A 623 27.53 -0.46 -5.64
N TRP A 624 26.37 -0.18 -5.06
CA TRP A 624 25.13 -0.89 -5.37
C TRP A 624 24.60 -0.45 -6.74
N SER A 625 24.29 -1.41 -7.58
CA SER A 625 23.59 -1.21 -8.85
C SER A 625 22.42 -2.19 -8.98
N HIS A 626 21.31 -1.73 -9.54
CA HIS A 626 20.17 -2.56 -9.89
C HIS A 626 20.29 -2.99 -11.36
N LEU A 627 20.32 -4.29 -11.62
CA LEU A 627 20.36 -4.87 -12.95
C LEU A 627 19.02 -5.52 -13.25
N ALA A 628 18.50 -5.32 -14.46
CA ALA A 628 17.35 -6.06 -14.93
C ALA A 628 17.49 -6.43 -16.41
N MET A 629 17.02 -7.62 -16.78
CA MET A 629 16.79 -7.98 -18.18
C MET A 629 15.30 -8.24 -18.41
N THR A 630 14.79 -7.87 -19.58
CA THR A 630 13.42 -8.18 -20.01
C THR A 630 13.45 -8.83 -21.38
N TYR A 631 12.59 -9.83 -21.60
CA TYR A 631 12.34 -10.44 -22.89
C TYR A 631 10.84 -10.63 -23.08
N ASP A 632 10.27 -10.06 -24.14
CA ASP A 632 8.82 -10.06 -24.41
C ASP A 632 8.40 -11.07 -25.49
N ASN A 633 9.26 -12.06 -25.78
CA ASN A 633 9.19 -13.00 -26.90
C ASN A 633 9.54 -12.39 -28.28
N ALA A 634 10.04 -11.17 -28.32
CA ALA A 634 10.55 -10.53 -29.54
C ALA A 634 11.86 -9.78 -29.30
N MET A 635 11.97 -9.05 -28.19
CA MET A 635 13.08 -8.16 -27.89
C MET A 635 13.63 -8.41 -26.50
N LEU A 636 14.94 -8.70 -26.45
CA LEU A 636 15.71 -8.68 -25.21
C LEU A 636 16.17 -7.24 -24.93
N LYS A 637 16.08 -6.79 -23.67
CA LYS A 637 16.60 -5.50 -23.20
C LYS A 637 17.35 -5.69 -21.89
N LEU A 638 18.38 -4.86 -21.68
CA LEU A 638 19.13 -4.76 -20.42
C LEU A 638 18.92 -3.36 -19.81
N TYR A 639 18.77 -3.32 -18.49
CA TYR A 639 18.64 -2.08 -17.71
C TYR A 639 19.67 -2.07 -16.57
N VAL A 640 20.21 -0.89 -16.31
CA VAL A 640 21.09 -0.59 -15.16
C VAL A 640 20.50 0.62 -14.43
N ASP A 641 20.21 0.46 -13.14
CA ASP A 641 19.60 1.49 -12.28
C ASP A 641 18.31 2.10 -12.86
N GLY A 642 17.52 1.26 -13.54
CA GLY A 642 16.25 1.62 -14.17
C GLY A 642 16.39 2.25 -15.56
N VAL A 643 17.61 2.46 -16.07
CA VAL A 643 17.88 3.07 -17.38
C VAL A 643 18.23 1.99 -18.40
N ALA A 644 17.67 2.07 -19.61
CA ALA A 644 17.99 1.15 -20.70
C ALA A 644 19.48 1.24 -21.07
N ALA A 645 20.15 0.10 -21.10
CA ALA A 645 21.60 -0.03 -21.23
C ALA A 645 22.04 -0.97 -22.36
N GLY A 646 21.10 -1.63 -23.04
CA GLY A 646 21.37 -2.55 -24.14
C GLY A 646 20.10 -3.11 -24.75
#